data_AF-A0A6J8AL27-F1
#
_entry.id   AF-A0A6J8AL27-F1
#
_cell.length_a   1.000
_cell.length_b   1.000
_cell.length_c   1.000
_cell.angle_alpha   90.00
_cell.angle_beta   90.00
_cell.angle_gamma   90.00
#
_symmetry.space_group_name_H-M   'P 1'
#
loop_
_entity.id
_entity.type
_entity.pdbx_description
1 polymer ?
#
loop_
_entity_poly.entity_id
_entity_poly.type
_entity_poly.pdbx_seq_one_letter_code
_entity_poly.pdbx_strand_id
1 'polypeptide(L)'
;MDLKSPATPRRVYYLSNICVICGFSFIQTDITPSGHRVEKRLTNKKLKLSKERVDNIRKVIEVFEHEHGQINGICIKCYRHIEKVLKLQEELGSLQKELNDTRSGVRKAYNLTCSKTKSESKKQSYEKRLLRSPLSQQPNKQQRTDFPTAVSVVTMVTIPTFPQILSERQMDHTVAEIVQTPKKTRRSLSFTSPPKSTASQEEQQHEQSSLVGEVEMTVYYPSGKRTSFVQEITHRNICRAIHRRQNVEKCIIDIISKSHPEILTAATSNIVSAECEAICKRGSGSILQDRSYSGIFNFHWDKFHDELQLKAPQTLRVISSALNNIPIVPGEKKYTTLMHIISMALHGRNQEMSSIHYQIGFILTHGACKQRDIERLAKLGLTVNPRSVQNKLSSWEDFLDTDLVQLKEEWKEGVGVKYQMIGDNWDKNILPSYRTSQDKTLSLHLFQVIAVVNGIIPENKTVDEEEVHLNHADFIPSISEQEQLKKELSFLVATSVIQNIDQMKTEFESIFPLHLEHDHSDSSGIKTKQFPLGLFDCNENKTQQVIRLLKQLTEKYVPLKDNGEVIDEVFFGGDRLTDERIQSAQQAMSNGDTPKEKLQGFISKIEDWHRMMNFLEAICKLTYAQSTMDRGTACYFRNFLNLRNVKAEVKNAFRAYKLLYYTIFDACCCILFMKQFNTHDLDGVIELPSDFKEKSSEQKVQWLLNVCSSIVEEWFFENTDMFQEVREILEDPDHPENYWVLNEEGRFPCHFCIKTYFHVGSLKTHERICHQHNGPKIEKKKKSKTSATDDQLFNYIILLFKLTGLLKNLDTAIDMADGRRSVRSAKYELPIFNTTNKLKYVIGCIHLTALSEETLSPEQRDRLILNRTVNIQGGKNNNLALDEYVEMLNRDSKDIVTGHQTKESIIAHSKQYPHLINYIKHFDIISEIRQRKGFHKLPQYKADVMKVAKELIEIRAFEHTPKRKFVCKELSTERNPFINSYRGLSTMKNRHKPKEPFSRLRDKHQ
;
A
#
# COMPACT_ATOMS: atom_id res chain seq x y z
N MET A 1 -9.38 -39.95 70.55
CA MET A 1 -8.06 -40.59 70.53
C MET A 1 -7.26 -40.04 69.38
N ASP A 2 -5.94 -40.05 69.49
CA ASP A 2 -5.08 -38.95 69.02
C ASP A 2 -4.87 -38.80 67.51
N LEU A 3 -4.39 -37.61 67.13
CA LEU A 3 -4.09 -37.24 65.76
C LEU A 3 -2.93 -38.05 65.18
N LYS A 4 -3.06 -38.45 63.93
CA LYS A 4 -1.92 -38.60 63.01
C LYS A 4 -2.15 -37.73 61.78
N SER A 5 -1.38 -36.65 61.67
CA SER A 5 -1.34 -35.82 60.47
C SER A 5 -0.72 -36.62 59.30
N PRO A 6 -1.23 -36.46 58.06
CA PRO A 6 -0.68 -37.17 56.90
C PRO A 6 0.66 -36.56 56.51
N ALA A 7 1.76 -37.18 56.96
CA ALA A 7 3.11 -36.76 56.62
C ALA A 7 3.38 -36.92 55.11
N THR A 8 3.66 -35.80 54.42
CA THR A 8 3.97 -35.79 52.98
C THR A 8 5.18 -36.66 52.67
N PRO A 9 5.15 -37.53 51.62
CA PRO A 9 6.28 -38.39 51.26
C PRO A 9 7.60 -37.63 51.11
N ARG A 10 8.61 -37.99 51.92
CA ARG A 10 9.97 -37.44 51.78
C ARG A 10 10.65 -38.11 50.59
N ARG A 11 11.10 -37.29 49.63
CA ARG A 11 11.99 -37.73 48.55
C ARG A 11 13.41 -37.84 49.06
N VAL A 12 14.05 -38.98 48.78
CA VAL A 12 15.48 -39.17 48.94
C VAL A 12 16.10 -39.31 47.55
N TYR A 13 17.16 -38.54 47.30
CA TYR A 13 17.92 -38.58 46.05
C TYR A 13 19.26 -39.28 46.31
N TYR A 14 19.67 -40.17 45.40
CA TYR A 14 21.01 -40.77 45.47
C TYR A 14 22.07 -39.79 44.97
N LEU A 15 23.25 -39.81 45.61
CA LEU A 15 24.43 -39.03 45.24
C LEU A 15 25.08 -39.48 43.91
N SER A 16 24.68 -40.64 43.38
CA SER A 16 25.07 -41.14 42.06
C SER A 16 23.85 -41.30 41.16
N ASN A 17 24.07 -41.40 39.85
CA ASN A 17 23.04 -41.25 38.81
C ASN A 17 22.42 -39.83 38.79
N ILE A 18 23.24 -38.80 38.90
CA ILE A 18 22.83 -37.40 38.67
C ILE A 18 23.19 -36.88 37.27
N CYS A 19 22.53 -35.80 36.84
CA CYS A 19 22.88 -35.03 35.66
C CYS A 19 24.05 -34.08 35.98
N VAL A 20 25.19 -34.27 35.31
CA VAL A 20 26.44 -33.50 35.54
C VAL A 20 26.35 -32.00 35.27
N ILE A 21 25.26 -31.51 34.66
CA ILE A 21 25.04 -30.08 34.36
C ILE A 21 24.01 -29.42 35.29
N CYS A 22 23.06 -30.19 35.85
CA CYS A 22 21.95 -29.60 36.62
C CYS A 22 21.55 -30.37 37.88
N GLY A 23 22.38 -31.31 38.35
CA GLY A 23 22.16 -32.09 39.57
C GLY A 23 20.97 -33.06 39.53
N PHE A 24 20.13 -33.04 38.49
CA PHE A 24 18.90 -33.84 38.41
C PHE A 24 19.20 -35.34 38.57
N SER A 25 18.72 -35.94 39.66
CA SER A 25 18.88 -37.38 39.89
C SER A 25 17.91 -38.20 39.05
N PHE A 26 18.46 -39.16 38.31
CA PHE A 26 17.73 -40.12 37.49
C PHE A 26 17.15 -41.29 38.31
N ILE A 27 17.46 -41.40 39.61
CA ILE A 27 16.84 -42.37 40.52
C ILE A 27 16.36 -41.63 41.76
N GLN A 28 15.06 -41.69 42.02
CA GLN A 28 14.41 -40.94 43.11
C GLN A 28 13.61 -41.91 43.97
N THR A 29 13.85 -41.93 45.27
CA THR A 29 13.12 -42.80 46.21
C THR A 29 12.10 -41.98 46.96
N ASP A 30 10.82 -42.21 46.66
CA ASP A 30 9.72 -41.70 47.47
C ASP A 30 9.54 -42.63 48.68
N ILE A 31 9.65 -42.11 49.91
CA ILE A 31 9.27 -42.86 51.11
C ILE A 31 7.80 -42.55 51.44
N THR A 32 6.94 -43.58 51.46
CA THR A 32 5.51 -43.42 51.75
C THR A 32 5.27 -43.05 53.22
N PRO A 33 4.07 -42.54 53.59
CA PRO A 33 3.73 -42.25 54.99
C PRO A 33 3.72 -43.52 55.87
N SER A 34 3.65 -44.70 55.24
CA SER A 34 3.77 -46.03 55.88
C SER A 34 5.21 -46.57 55.95
N GLY A 35 6.22 -45.80 55.54
CA GLY A 35 7.65 -46.16 55.63
C GLY A 35 8.18 -47.02 54.47
N HIS A 36 7.33 -47.49 53.55
CA HIS A 36 7.78 -48.23 52.36
C HIS A 36 8.55 -47.31 51.40
N ARG A 37 9.64 -47.84 50.83
CA ARG A 37 10.47 -47.13 49.84
C ARG A 37 10.04 -47.52 48.42
N VAL A 38 9.72 -46.52 47.60
CA VAL A 38 9.34 -46.70 46.18
C VAL A 38 10.37 -46.01 45.30
N GLU A 39 11.20 -46.78 44.60
CA GLU A 39 12.15 -46.24 43.62
C GLU A 39 11.48 -45.89 42.29
N LYS A 40 11.73 -44.67 41.82
CA LYS A 40 11.39 -44.21 40.46
C LYS A 40 12.66 -43.99 39.66
N ARG A 41 12.90 -44.90 38.69
CA ARG A 41 14.07 -44.89 37.80
C ARG A 41 13.71 -44.19 36.48
N LEU A 42 14.24 -42.98 36.29
CA LEU A 42 14.01 -42.07 35.15
C LEU A 42 15.13 -42.18 34.11
N THR A 43 15.60 -43.41 33.85
CA THR A 43 16.72 -43.70 32.94
C THR A 43 16.46 -43.26 31.50
N ASN A 44 15.20 -43.25 31.06
CA ASN A 44 14.79 -42.74 29.75
C ASN A 44 15.07 -41.24 29.52
N LYS A 45 15.43 -40.48 30.56
CA LYS A 45 15.85 -39.08 30.47
C LYS A 45 17.37 -38.89 30.56
N LYS A 46 18.14 -39.97 30.76
CA LYS A 46 19.60 -40.00 30.93
C LYS A 46 20.29 -40.36 29.62
N LEU A 47 21.21 -39.53 29.15
CA LEU A 47 22.20 -39.88 28.13
C LEU A 47 23.51 -40.33 28.81
N LYS A 48 24.12 -41.39 28.28
CA LYS A 48 25.49 -41.78 28.64
C LYS A 48 26.46 -40.70 28.16
N LEU A 49 27.37 -40.29 29.04
CA LEU A 49 28.52 -39.46 28.70
C LEU A 49 29.51 -40.33 27.92
N SER A 50 29.46 -40.24 26.59
CA SER A 50 30.55 -40.68 25.71
C SER A 50 31.61 -39.57 25.65
N LYS A 51 32.83 -39.92 25.23
CA LYS A 51 33.96 -38.97 25.06
C LYS A 51 33.54 -37.73 24.25
N GLU A 52 32.93 -37.95 23.09
CA GLU A 52 32.30 -36.93 22.24
C GLU A 52 31.36 -35.97 23.01
N ARG A 53 30.47 -36.50 23.88
CA ARG A 53 29.56 -35.65 24.67
C ARG A 53 30.29 -34.84 25.73
N VAL A 54 31.32 -35.40 26.36
CA VAL A 54 32.18 -34.69 27.33
C VAL A 54 32.96 -33.56 26.63
N ASP A 55 33.50 -33.82 25.45
CA ASP A 55 34.25 -32.82 24.69
C ASP A 55 33.32 -31.74 24.11
N ASN A 56 32.09 -32.08 23.72
CA ASN A 56 31.06 -31.11 23.36
C ASN A 56 30.56 -30.28 24.57
N ILE A 57 30.54 -30.84 25.79
CA ILE A 57 30.30 -30.06 27.02
C ILE A 57 31.43 -29.06 27.25
N ARG A 58 32.70 -29.49 27.17
CA ARG A 58 33.89 -28.63 27.39
C ARG A 58 33.98 -27.44 26.42
N LYS A 59 33.59 -27.62 25.16
CA LYS A 59 33.50 -26.53 24.16
C LYS A 59 32.51 -25.41 24.53
N VAL A 60 31.59 -25.67 25.46
CA VAL A 60 30.52 -24.75 25.88
C VAL A 60 30.67 -24.33 27.36
N ILE A 61 31.38 -25.12 28.17
CA ILE A 61 31.62 -24.88 29.60
C ILE A 61 33.11 -25.05 29.87
N GLU A 62 33.82 -23.93 30.00
CA GLU A 62 35.29 -23.86 30.08
C GLU A 62 35.86 -24.61 31.28
N VAL A 63 35.12 -24.67 32.39
CA VAL A 63 35.51 -25.36 33.64
C VAL A 63 34.64 -26.60 33.84
N PHE A 64 34.82 -27.62 32.98
CA PHE A 64 34.14 -28.92 33.11
C PHE A 64 35.11 -30.09 33.30
N GLU A 65 35.30 -30.45 34.57
CA GLU A 65 36.02 -31.66 35.00
C GLU A 65 35.05 -32.82 35.26
N HIS A 66 35.50 -34.06 35.02
CA HIS A 66 34.67 -35.25 35.17
C HIS A 66 35.50 -36.46 35.63
N GLU A 67 35.34 -36.82 36.91
CA GLU A 67 35.92 -38.03 37.49
C GLU A 67 35.43 -39.30 36.78
N HIS A 68 36.35 -40.13 36.33
CA HIS A 68 36.03 -41.39 35.65
C HIS A 68 35.76 -42.50 36.69
N GLY A 69 34.49 -42.77 36.97
CA GLY A 69 34.07 -43.87 37.84
C GLY A 69 32.63 -43.76 38.35
N GLN A 70 32.10 -42.55 38.51
CA GLN A 70 30.74 -42.35 39.00
C GLN A 70 29.68 -42.70 37.94
N ILE A 71 28.55 -43.30 38.35
CA ILE A 71 27.45 -43.73 37.45
C ILE A 71 26.57 -42.54 36.99
N ASN A 72 27.15 -41.38 36.73
CA ASN A 72 26.42 -40.16 36.36
C ASN A 72 26.10 -40.12 34.85
N GLY A 73 25.53 -39.02 34.37
CA GLY A 73 25.18 -38.83 32.96
C GLY A 73 24.78 -37.39 32.69
N ILE A 74 24.25 -37.10 31.50
CA ILE A 74 23.64 -35.81 31.18
C ILE A 74 22.18 -36.01 30.78
N CYS A 75 21.28 -35.13 31.22
CA CYS A 75 19.87 -35.24 30.84
C CYS A 75 19.66 -34.71 29.42
N ILE A 76 18.69 -35.29 28.69
CA ILE A 76 18.41 -34.92 27.30
C ILE A 76 18.16 -33.40 27.15
N LYS A 77 17.54 -32.76 28.16
CA LYS A 77 17.30 -31.30 28.15
C LYS A 77 18.61 -30.51 28.18
N CYS A 78 19.57 -30.87 29.03
CA CYS A 78 20.85 -30.16 29.13
C CYS A 78 21.71 -30.37 27.88
N TYR A 79 21.82 -31.60 27.37
CA TYR A 79 22.63 -31.84 26.17
C TYR A 79 22.09 -31.08 24.95
N ARG A 80 20.77 -31.01 24.76
CA ARG A 80 20.13 -30.17 23.72
C ARG A 80 20.40 -28.67 23.81
N HIS A 81 20.74 -28.15 24.98
CA HIS A 81 21.16 -26.74 25.09
C HIS A 81 22.62 -26.57 24.63
N ILE A 82 23.49 -27.54 24.92
CA ILE A 82 24.89 -27.55 24.51
C ILE A 82 25.00 -27.75 22.99
N GLU A 83 24.24 -28.69 22.41
CA GLU A 83 24.10 -28.84 20.95
C GLU A 83 23.64 -27.54 20.28
N LYS A 84 22.72 -26.79 20.91
CA LYS A 84 22.23 -25.51 20.40
C LYS A 84 23.28 -24.39 20.49
N VAL A 85 24.08 -24.33 21.55
CA VAL A 85 25.15 -23.32 21.67
C VAL A 85 26.25 -23.57 20.64
N LEU A 86 26.67 -24.82 20.44
CA LEU A 86 27.65 -25.20 19.42
C LEU A 86 27.19 -24.76 18.01
N LYS A 87 25.92 -25.02 17.67
CA LYS A 87 25.34 -24.60 16.38
C LYS A 87 25.31 -23.08 16.21
N LEU A 88 25.04 -22.33 17.29
CA LEU A 88 25.07 -20.86 17.26
C LEU A 88 26.49 -20.29 17.13
N GLN A 89 27.51 -20.96 17.67
CA GLN A 89 28.92 -20.61 17.45
C GLN A 89 29.34 -20.84 15.99
N GLU A 90 28.89 -21.94 15.38
CA GLU A 90 29.12 -22.24 13.96
C GLU A 90 28.40 -21.24 13.03
N GLU A 91 27.14 -20.90 13.32
CA GLU A 91 26.37 -19.87 12.61
C GLU A 91 26.99 -18.47 12.75
N LEU A 92 27.60 -18.14 13.89
CA LEU A 92 28.33 -16.89 14.08
C LEU A 92 29.59 -16.86 13.18
N GLY A 93 30.33 -17.96 13.09
CA GLY A 93 31.54 -18.07 12.27
C GLY A 93 31.26 -17.95 10.77
N SER A 94 30.17 -18.55 10.28
CA SER A 94 29.78 -18.42 8.87
C SER A 94 29.33 -17.00 8.53
N LEU A 95 28.55 -16.34 9.39
CA LEU A 95 28.16 -14.93 9.23
C LEU A 95 29.36 -13.97 9.26
N GLN A 96 30.34 -14.21 10.15
CA GLN A 96 31.58 -13.43 10.18
C GLN A 96 32.40 -13.59 8.88
N LYS A 97 32.39 -14.80 8.28
CA LYS A 97 33.03 -15.03 6.99
C LYS A 97 32.28 -14.30 5.86
N GLU A 98 30.96 -14.47 5.77
CA GLU A 98 30.11 -13.81 4.76
C GLU A 98 30.23 -12.28 4.81
N LEU A 99 30.31 -11.69 6.00
CA LEU A 99 30.56 -10.26 6.20
C LEU A 99 31.93 -9.81 5.65
N ASN A 100 32.98 -10.58 5.90
CA ASN A 100 34.33 -10.28 5.42
C ASN A 100 34.46 -10.46 3.90
N ASP A 101 33.90 -11.54 3.36
CA ASP A 101 33.86 -11.81 1.92
C ASP A 101 33.07 -10.69 1.20
N THR A 102 31.92 -10.28 1.75
CA THR A 102 31.14 -9.12 1.26
C THR A 102 31.94 -7.82 1.33
N ARG A 103 32.67 -7.55 2.42
CA ARG A 103 33.53 -6.36 2.55
C ARG A 103 34.67 -6.36 1.53
N SER A 104 35.19 -7.53 1.16
CA SER A 104 36.18 -7.66 0.09
C SER A 104 35.57 -7.41 -1.31
N GLY A 105 34.35 -7.91 -1.54
CA GLY A 105 33.60 -7.70 -2.78
C GLY A 105 33.27 -6.22 -3.01
N VAL A 106 32.79 -5.51 -1.97
CA VAL A 106 32.54 -4.06 -2.03
C VAL A 106 33.82 -3.27 -2.33
N ARG A 107 34.97 -3.66 -1.75
CA ARG A 107 36.26 -3.02 -2.07
C ARG A 107 36.68 -3.23 -3.53
N LYS A 108 36.44 -4.40 -4.12
CA LYS A 108 36.71 -4.67 -5.54
C LYS A 108 35.71 -3.96 -6.48
N ALA A 109 34.44 -3.90 -6.12
CA ALA A 109 33.38 -3.38 -6.98
C ALA A 109 33.41 -1.86 -7.20
N TYR A 110 34.04 -1.09 -6.30
CA TYR A 110 33.94 0.37 -6.28
C TYR A 110 35.23 1.14 -6.63
N ASN A 111 36.34 0.47 -6.95
CA ASN A 111 37.62 1.07 -7.42
C ASN A 111 37.91 2.48 -6.85
N LEU A 112 38.06 2.56 -5.52
CA LEU A 112 38.12 3.82 -4.77
C LEU A 112 39.47 4.57 -4.88
N THR A 113 39.94 4.80 -6.11
CA THR A 113 40.81 5.93 -6.45
C THR A 113 39.97 7.19 -6.54
N CYS A 114 40.32 8.24 -5.78
CA CYS A 114 39.46 9.40 -5.63
C CYS A 114 39.62 10.42 -6.77
N SER A 115 38.64 10.50 -7.66
CA SER A 115 38.46 11.61 -8.60
C SER A 115 37.01 12.09 -8.58
N LYS A 116 36.80 13.41 -8.69
CA LYS A 116 35.49 14.06 -8.70
C LYS A 116 35.16 14.52 -10.11
N THR A 117 33.99 14.17 -10.62
CA THR A 117 33.32 14.86 -11.75
C THR A 117 31.85 15.09 -11.43
N LYS A 118 31.28 16.18 -11.97
CA LYS A 118 29.86 16.52 -11.87
C LYS A 118 29.18 16.31 -13.24
N SER A 119 28.10 15.56 -13.27
CA SER A 119 26.95 15.68 -14.18
C SER A 119 25.88 14.68 -13.70
N GLU A 120 24.59 14.69 -14.08
CA GLU A 120 23.68 15.72 -14.60
C GLU A 120 22.25 15.20 -14.36
N SER A 121 21.23 16.06 -14.41
CA SER A 121 19.86 15.67 -14.07
C SER A 121 19.13 14.93 -15.19
N LYS A 122 19.33 13.60 -15.31
CA LYS A 122 18.40 12.73 -16.03
C LYS A 122 17.32 12.19 -15.10
N LYS A 123 16.09 12.72 -15.22
CA LYS A 123 14.88 12.10 -14.63
C LYS A 123 14.64 10.76 -15.31
N GLN A 124 15.01 9.66 -14.67
CA GLN A 124 14.55 8.33 -15.10
C GLN A 124 13.04 8.21 -14.85
N SER A 125 12.30 7.83 -15.89
CA SER A 125 10.99 7.20 -15.75
C SER A 125 11.16 5.83 -15.07
N TYR A 126 10.15 5.41 -14.30
CA TYR A 126 10.15 4.12 -13.62
C TYR A 126 8.86 3.38 -13.96
N GLU A 127 8.98 2.29 -14.73
CA GLU A 127 7.86 1.39 -15.00
C GLU A 127 7.33 0.72 -13.72
N LYS A 128 6.03 0.43 -13.68
CA LYS A 128 5.46 -0.60 -12.79
C LYS A 128 6.02 -1.96 -13.22
N ARG A 129 6.97 -2.54 -12.47
CA ARG A 129 7.22 -4.00 -12.50
C ARG A 129 7.06 -4.61 -11.10
N LEU A 130 5.96 -5.35 -10.92
CA LEU A 130 5.73 -6.42 -9.93
C LEU A 130 5.91 -6.13 -8.41
N LEU A 131 6.10 -4.89 -7.96
CA LEU A 131 6.50 -4.59 -6.57
C LEU A 131 5.71 -3.46 -5.87
N ARG A 132 4.58 -3.82 -5.25
CA ARG A 132 3.86 -3.06 -4.20
C ARG A 132 3.13 -4.09 -3.30
N SER A 133 3.40 -4.31 -2.00
CA SER A 133 4.28 -3.65 -1.01
C SER A 133 5.09 -4.75 -0.25
N PRO A 134 5.69 -4.57 0.95
CA PRO A 134 6.67 -5.54 1.48
C PRO A 134 6.07 -6.89 1.90
N LEU A 135 6.95 -7.91 1.94
CA LEU A 135 6.63 -9.28 2.33
C LEU A 135 6.03 -9.36 3.74
N SER A 136 5.06 -10.28 3.91
CA SER A 136 4.61 -10.69 5.24
C SER A 136 5.74 -11.42 5.98
N GLN A 137 6.45 -10.67 6.82
CA GLN A 137 7.24 -11.19 7.92
C GLN A 137 6.89 -10.37 9.16
N GLN A 138 6.51 -11.05 10.24
CA GLN A 138 6.47 -10.41 11.55
C GLN A 138 7.87 -9.91 11.90
N PRO A 139 8.04 -8.71 12.48
CA PRO A 139 9.33 -8.24 12.92
C PRO A 139 9.82 -9.11 14.09
N ASN A 140 10.67 -10.10 13.78
CA ASN A 140 11.50 -10.76 14.78
C ASN A 140 12.25 -9.67 15.56
N LYS A 141 12.16 -9.71 16.88
CA LYS A 141 12.82 -8.75 17.77
C LYS A 141 14.35 -8.92 17.73
N GLN A 142 15.00 -8.38 16.71
CA GLN A 142 16.42 -8.06 16.81
C GLN A 142 16.60 -6.98 17.88
N GLN A 143 17.30 -7.33 18.95
CA GLN A 143 17.74 -6.36 19.94
C GLN A 143 18.78 -5.45 19.26
N ARG A 144 18.60 -4.12 19.36
CA ARG A 144 19.63 -3.18 18.91
C ARG A 144 20.81 -3.23 19.89
N THR A 145 21.99 -3.55 19.37
CA THR A 145 23.27 -3.48 20.10
C THR A 145 24.36 -2.86 19.21
N ASP A 146 24.07 -1.69 18.63
CA ASP A 146 25.04 -0.88 17.89
C ASP A 146 25.26 0.48 18.56
N PHE A 147 26.52 0.79 18.87
CA PHE A 147 26.98 2.11 19.30
C PHE A 147 27.15 3.05 18.08
N PRO A 148 26.92 4.36 18.22
CA PRO A 148 27.09 5.33 17.13
C PRO A 148 28.57 5.72 16.96
N THR A 149 29.31 5.00 16.11
CA THR A 149 30.72 5.33 15.78
C THR A 149 30.81 6.20 14.52
N ALA A 150 30.46 7.48 14.64
CA ALA A 150 30.61 8.48 13.58
C ALA A 150 31.91 9.28 13.75
N VAL A 151 33.01 8.81 13.14
CA VAL A 151 34.27 9.56 13.09
C VAL A 151 34.28 10.48 11.87
N SER A 152 34.09 11.78 12.11
CA SER A 152 34.18 12.82 11.07
C SER A 152 35.65 13.17 10.80
N VAL A 153 36.14 12.90 9.58
CA VAL A 153 37.47 13.36 9.15
C VAL A 153 37.40 14.86 8.81
N VAL A 154 38.20 15.66 9.50
CA VAL A 154 38.29 17.11 9.28
C VAL A 154 39.03 17.38 7.97
N THR A 155 38.42 18.19 7.09
CA THR A 155 39.12 18.83 5.98
C THR A 155 39.47 20.25 6.41
N MET A 156 40.74 20.63 6.39
CA MET A 156 41.12 22.03 6.66
C MET A 156 40.67 22.93 5.51
N VAL A 157 40.12 24.10 5.86
CA VAL A 157 39.83 25.19 4.92
C VAL A 157 40.68 26.38 5.31
N THR A 158 41.54 26.83 4.40
CA THR A 158 42.37 28.02 4.62
C THR A 158 41.50 29.27 4.58
N ILE A 159 41.52 30.06 5.66
CA ILE A 159 40.72 31.29 5.78
C ILE A 159 41.56 32.47 5.26
N PRO A 160 41.06 33.30 4.32
CA PRO A 160 41.77 34.51 3.89
C PRO A 160 41.85 35.52 5.04
N THR A 161 42.92 36.31 5.07
CA THR A 161 43.16 37.23 6.19
C THR A 161 42.24 38.44 6.15
N PHE A 162 41.85 38.94 7.33
CA PHE A 162 40.86 40.02 7.47
C PHE A 162 41.10 41.28 6.60
N PRO A 163 42.35 41.74 6.34
CA PRO A 163 42.58 42.86 5.42
C PRO A 163 42.09 42.63 3.99
N GLN A 164 42.11 41.38 3.49
CA GLN A 164 41.71 41.02 2.12
C GLN A 164 40.20 41.09 1.90
N ILE A 165 39.40 41.20 2.97
CA ILE A 165 37.93 41.32 2.92
C ILE A 165 37.50 42.80 2.94
N LEU A 166 38.38 43.71 3.35
CA LEU A 166 38.06 45.14 3.56
C LEU A 166 38.35 46.03 2.34
N SER A 167 39.05 45.52 1.32
CA SER A 167 39.47 46.31 0.14
C SER A 167 38.41 46.43 -0.97
N GLU A 168 37.35 45.62 -0.97
CA GLU A 168 36.33 45.60 -2.03
C GLU A 168 34.94 46.04 -1.55
N ARG A 169 34.75 47.36 -1.41
CA ARG A 169 33.58 48.13 -1.89
C ARG A 169 33.57 49.57 -1.33
N GLN A 170 33.73 50.54 -2.22
CA GLN A 170 33.31 51.93 -2.04
C GLN A 170 32.59 52.40 -3.31
N MET A 171 31.95 53.58 -3.21
CA MET A 171 31.05 54.21 -4.18
C MET A 171 29.69 53.50 -4.31
N ASP A 172 28.52 54.14 -4.17
CA ASP A 172 28.15 55.48 -3.64
C ASP A 172 26.62 55.43 -3.30
N HIS A 173 25.77 56.45 -3.03
CA HIS A 173 25.86 57.90 -3.20
C HIS A 173 24.96 58.71 -2.20
N THR A 174 24.81 60.00 -2.50
CA THR A 174 23.90 61.05 -1.97
C THR A 174 22.41 60.70 -1.93
N VAL A 175 21.49 61.40 -1.22
CA VAL A 175 21.56 62.66 -0.43
C VAL A 175 20.54 62.61 0.73
N ALA A 176 20.57 63.57 1.67
CA ALA A 176 19.67 63.64 2.84
C ALA A 176 18.68 64.82 2.80
N GLU A 177 17.56 64.70 3.53
CA GLU A 177 16.64 65.81 3.84
C GLU A 177 16.47 66.02 5.35
N ILE A 178 15.86 67.15 5.75
CA ILE A 178 16.14 67.83 7.02
C ILE A 178 14.91 67.90 7.93
N VAL A 179 15.07 67.51 9.21
CA VAL A 179 14.15 67.89 10.31
C VAL A 179 14.98 68.45 11.47
N GLN A 180 14.49 69.52 12.10
CA GLN A 180 15.26 70.33 13.05
C GLN A 180 14.95 70.07 14.53
N THR A 181 15.98 70.22 15.37
CA THR A 181 15.93 70.58 16.82
C THR A 181 15.33 69.55 17.81
N PRO A 182 15.59 69.66 19.14
CA PRO A 182 16.34 70.70 19.86
C PRO A 182 17.65 70.26 20.55
N LYS A 183 18.45 71.25 20.96
CA LYS A 183 19.71 71.08 21.70
C LYS A 183 19.48 70.39 23.05
N LYS A 184 20.31 69.40 23.39
CA LYS A 184 20.50 68.93 24.78
C LYS A 184 21.94 69.17 25.25
N THR A 185 22.10 69.46 26.54
CA THR A 185 23.32 70.05 27.12
C THR A 185 24.52 69.11 27.17
N ARG A 186 25.69 69.64 26.84
CA ARG A 186 26.97 68.90 26.77
C ARG A 186 27.49 68.62 28.18
N ARG A 187 27.29 67.40 28.69
CA ARG A 187 28.05 66.87 29.85
C ARG A 187 29.49 66.57 29.42
N SER A 188 30.45 66.87 30.28
CA SER A 188 31.88 66.56 30.13
C SER A 188 32.34 65.64 31.26
N LEU A 189 33.30 64.77 30.92
CA LEU A 189 34.08 63.96 31.86
C LEU A 189 35.55 64.25 31.56
N SER A 190 36.39 64.35 32.58
CA SER A 190 37.81 64.69 32.49
C SER A 190 38.67 63.62 33.14
N PHE A 191 39.91 63.49 32.68
CA PHE A 191 40.89 62.53 33.16
C PHE A 191 42.22 63.25 33.44
N THR A 192 42.86 62.90 34.55
CA THR A 192 44.20 63.33 34.92
C THR A 192 45.15 62.13 34.97
N SER A 193 46.45 62.37 34.82
CA SER A 193 47.49 61.34 34.86
C SER A 193 48.78 61.88 35.49
N PRO A 194 49.57 61.03 36.20
CA PRO A 194 50.75 61.48 36.94
C PRO A 194 52.00 61.69 36.06
N PRO A 195 53.01 62.44 36.54
CA PRO A 195 54.20 62.81 35.76
C PRO A 195 55.19 61.65 35.55
N LYS A 196 56.01 61.76 34.49
CA LYS A 196 57.07 60.79 34.08
C LYS A 196 58.47 61.26 34.47
N SER A 197 59.43 60.33 34.53
CA SER A 197 60.87 60.63 34.52
C SER A 197 61.64 59.82 33.44
N THR A 198 62.21 60.55 32.49
CA THR A 198 63.45 60.32 31.72
C THR A 198 63.78 58.99 31.00
N ALA A 199 63.97 59.11 29.67
CA ALA A 199 64.93 58.41 28.79
C ALA A 199 64.74 56.89 28.50
N SER A 200 65.00 56.39 27.27
CA SER A 200 65.26 57.04 25.96
C SER A 200 65.17 56.03 24.79
N GLN A 201 64.70 56.49 23.62
CA GLN A 201 64.70 55.81 22.29
C GLN A 201 63.96 54.45 22.19
N GLU A 202 63.35 54.02 21.09
CA GLU A 202 62.63 54.64 19.95
C GLU A 202 62.34 53.48 18.97
N GLU A 203 61.10 52.99 18.88
CA GLU A 203 60.55 52.39 17.65
C GLU A 203 59.01 52.29 17.72
N GLN A 204 58.33 52.09 16.58
CA GLN A 204 56.97 52.60 16.40
C GLN A 204 55.82 51.58 16.60
N GLN A 205 55.14 51.77 17.74
CA GLN A 205 53.68 51.88 17.89
C GLN A 205 52.72 51.10 16.94
N HIS A 206 51.91 50.23 17.54
CA HIS A 206 50.45 50.33 17.37
C HIS A 206 49.70 49.89 18.65
N GLU A 207 49.88 50.67 19.73
CA GLU A 207 49.61 50.22 21.10
C GLU A 207 48.14 50.42 21.57
N GLN A 208 47.53 49.38 22.14
CA GLN A 208 46.22 49.50 22.81
C GLN A 208 46.39 50.16 24.18
N SER A 209 46.27 51.50 24.25
CA SER A 209 46.47 52.24 25.51
C SER A 209 45.50 51.81 26.64
N SER A 210 46.03 51.05 27.59
CA SER A 210 45.36 50.64 28.81
C SER A 210 45.30 51.80 29.81
N LEU A 211 44.36 52.73 29.60
CA LEU A 211 44.14 53.85 30.50
C LEU A 211 43.73 53.38 31.91
N VAL A 212 44.71 53.25 32.82
CA VAL A 212 44.49 53.12 34.26
C VAL A 212 44.56 54.53 34.85
N GLY A 213 43.41 55.05 35.27
CA GLY A 213 43.24 56.42 35.72
C GLY A 213 41.83 56.62 36.27
N GLU A 214 41.71 57.45 37.29
CA GLU A 214 40.45 57.68 38.00
C GLU A 214 39.45 58.44 37.12
N VAL A 215 38.15 58.27 37.40
CA VAL A 215 37.08 58.97 36.69
C VAL A 215 36.45 59.94 37.67
N GLU A 216 36.65 61.23 37.43
CA GLU A 216 35.93 62.29 38.13
C GLU A 216 34.62 62.61 37.39
N MET A 217 33.48 62.49 38.06
CA MET A 217 32.17 62.84 37.52
C MET A 217 31.66 64.14 38.15
N THR A 218 31.53 65.19 37.34
CA THR A 218 30.86 66.44 37.73
C THR A 218 29.42 66.47 37.21
N VAL A 219 28.47 66.75 38.09
CA VAL A 219 27.06 66.97 37.77
C VAL A 219 26.70 68.42 38.14
N TYR A 220 26.12 69.14 37.18
CA TYR A 220 25.71 70.53 37.34
C TYR A 220 24.20 70.58 37.62
N TYR A 221 23.83 71.16 38.76
CA TYR A 221 22.45 71.46 39.17
C TYR A 221 22.21 72.97 39.13
N PRO A 222 20.96 73.45 39.08
CA PRO A 222 20.65 74.88 39.20
C PRO A 222 21.17 75.52 40.50
N SER A 223 21.33 74.72 41.55
CA SER A 223 21.88 75.11 42.86
C SER A 223 23.40 74.94 42.99
N GLY A 224 24.12 74.59 41.92
CA GLY A 224 25.59 74.50 41.88
C GLY A 224 26.12 73.19 41.28
N LYS A 225 27.46 73.10 41.14
CA LYS A 225 28.15 71.86 40.72
C LYS A 225 28.38 70.93 41.91
N ARG A 226 28.22 69.63 41.70
CA ARG A 226 28.70 68.58 42.62
C ARG A 226 29.65 67.66 41.85
N THR A 227 30.74 67.26 42.48
CA THR A 227 31.81 66.46 41.87
C THR A 227 32.12 65.27 42.77
N SER A 228 32.36 64.09 42.18
CA SER A 228 32.74 62.88 42.92
C SER A 228 33.56 61.92 42.06
N PHE A 229 34.46 61.18 42.69
CA PHE A 229 35.27 60.15 42.04
C PHE A 229 34.50 58.82 41.97
N VAL A 230 34.42 58.24 40.77
CA VAL A 230 33.69 56.99 40.53
C VAL A 230 34.55 55.82 41.01
N GLN A 231 34.32 55.37 42.24
CA GLN A 231 35.14 54.34 42.88
C GLN A 231 35.05 52.97 42.17
N GLU A 232 33.85 52.52 41.82
CA GLU A 232 33.65 51.19 41.22
C GLU A 232 34.15 51.10 39.77
N ILE A 233 34.92 50.05 39.47
CA ILE A 233 35.56 49.83 38.16
C ILE A 233 34.53 49.73 37.01
N THR A 234 33.37 49.14 37.25
CA THR A 234 32.26 49.03 36.28
C THR A 234 31.76 50.40 35.86
N HIS A 235 31.41 51.23 36.85
CA HIS A 235 30.92 52.58 36.62
C HIS A 235 31.97 53.47 35.96
N ARG A 236 33.27 53.32 36.29
CA ARG A 236 34.36 53.98 35.54
C ARG A 236 34.32 53.62 34.06
N ASN A 237 34.17 52.34 33.74
CA ASN A 237 34.13 51.86 32.34
C ASN A 237 32.88 52.33 31.60
N ILE A 238 31.72 52.40 32.26
CA ILE A 238 30.48 52.97 31.70
C ILE A 238 30.68 54.47 31.40
N CYS A 239 31.22 55.25 32.34
CA CYS A 239 31.55 56.66 32.11
C CYS A 239 32.55 56.86 30.95
N ARG A 240 33.55 55.98 30.82
CA ARG A 240 34.50 55.97 29.69
C ARG A 240 33.82 55.69 28.36
N ALA A 241 32.88 54.74 28.30
CA ALA A 241 32.09 54.46 27.10
C ALA A 241 31.25 55.69 26.68
N ILE A 242 30.55 56.31 27.64
CA ILE A 242 29.76 57.54 27.41
C ILE A 242 30.66 58.70 26.92
N HIS A 243 31.85 58.88 27.50
CA HIS A 243 32.80 59.90 27.07
C HIS A 243 33.31 59.65 25.63
N ARG A 244 33.55 58.39 25.24
CA ARG A 244 34.02 58.00 23.90
C ARG A 244 32.99 58.22 22.77
N ARG A 245 31.70 58.36 23.10
CA ARG A 245 30.58 58.69 22.19
C ARG A 245 30.27 57.74 21.02
N GLN A 246 31.18 56.87 20.61
CA GLN A 246 30.95 55.83 19.61
C GLN A 246 30.47 54.53 20.27
N ASN A 247 29.48 53.86 19.66
CA ASN A 247 28.95 52.57 20.10
C ASN A 247 28.57 52.48 21.60
N VAL A 248 28.18 53.61 22.21
CA VAL A 248 28.01 53.76 23.67
C VAL A 248 27.12 52.68 24.26
N GLU A 249 25.95 52.45 23.67
CA GLU A 249 24.97 51.46 24.12
C GLU A 249 25.54 50.04 24.09
N LYS A 250 26.19 49.65 22.99
CA LYS A 250 26.85 48.35 22.86
C LYS A 250 27.97 48.19 23.87
N CYS A 251 28.84 49.20 24.04
CA CYS A 251 29.90 49.16 25.03
C CYS A 251 29.37 49.09 26.47
N ILE A 252 28.26 49.76 26.79
CA ILE A 252 27.59 49.66 28.10
C ILE A 252 27.04 48.25 28.30
N ILE A 253 26.39 47.64 27.29
CA ILE A 253 25.90 46.26 27.35
C ILE A 253 27.07 45.26 27.49
N ASP A 254 28.18 45.45 26.76
CA ASP A 254 29.40 44.63 26.85
C ASP A 254 30.12 44.76 28.21
N ILE A 255 29.84 45.82 28.98
CA ILE A 255 30.30 46.00 30.37
C ILE A 255 29.31 45.35 31.34
N ILE A 256 28.02 45.71 31.26
CA ILE A 256 26.97 45.22 32.17
C ILE A 256 26.82 43.70 32.09
N SER A 257 26.91 43.10 30.89
CA SER A 257 26.89 41.64 30.70
C SER A 257 28.05 40.91 31.41
N LYS A 258 29.16 41.60 31.71
CA LYS A 258 30.32 41.04 32.41
C LYS A 258 30.32 41.32 33.92
N SER A 259 29.78 42.47 34.34
CA SER A 259 29.76 42.89 35.75
C SER A 259 28.48 42.49 36.50
N HIS A 260 27.34 42.55 35.80
CA HIS A 260 25.99 42.46 36.37
C HIS A 260 25.05 41.67 35.43
N PRO A 261 25.42 40.43 35.04
CA PRO A 261 24.67 39.65 34.04
C PRO A 261 23.20 39.43 34.42
N GLU A 262 22.89 39.26 35.70
CA GLU A 262 21.53 39.02 36.20
C GLU A 262 20.55 40.16 35.86
N ILE A 263 21.01 41.42 35.86
CA ILE A 263 20.17 42.57 35.49
C ILE A 263 19.79 42.49 34.00
N LEU A 264 20.75 42.09 33.15
CA LEU A 264 20.52 41.94 31.70
C LEU A 264 19.60 40.73 31.41
N THR A 265 19.78 39.64 32.16
CA THR A 265 18.94 38.43 32.10
C THR A 265 17.50 38.75 32.53
N ALA A 266 17.31 39.50 33.61
CA ALA A 266 15.98 39.93 34.08
C ALA A 266 15.29 40.83 33.05
N ALA A 267 16.00 41.82 32.48
CA ALA A 267 15.47 42.67 31.42
C ALA A 267 15.05 41.87 30.17
N THR A 268 15.88 40.92 29.74
CA THR A 268 15.58 40.05 28.58
C THR A 268 14.40 39.12 28.87
N SER A 269 14.34 38.55 30.09
CA SER A 269 13.22 37.72 30.55
C SER A 269 11.90 38.47 30.52
N ASN A 270 11.88 39.74 30.96
CA ASN A 270 10.69 40.58 30.91
C ASN A 270 10.20 40.85 29.48
N ILE A 271 11.12 41.11 28.53
CA ILE A 271 10.79 41.32 27.10
C ILE A 271 10.19 40.04 26.51
N VAL A 272 10.85 38.89 26.68
CA VAL A 272 10.37 37.57 26.20
C VAL A 272 9.02 37.21 26.84
N SER A 273 8.83 37.49 28.14
CA SER A 273 7.57 37.23 28.83
C SER A 273 6.42 38.09 28.29
N ALA A 274 6.68 39.36 27.96
CA ALA A 274 5.67 40.27 27.39
C ALA A 274 5.26 39.86 25.96
N GLU A 275 6.22 39.50 25.10
CA GLU A 275 5.93 38.92 23.77
C GLU A 275 5.11 37.63 23.89
N CYS A 276 5.56 36.70 24.74
CA CYS A 276 4.90 35.43 24.97
C CYS A 276 3.49 35.60 25.57
N GLU A 277 3.27 36.58 26.44
CA GLU A 277 1.94 36.91 26.94
C GLU A 277 1.05 37.46 25.83
N ALA A 278 1.54 38.41 25.02
CA ALA A 278 0.78 39.02 23.95
C ALA A 278 0.29 38.00 22.91
N ILE A 279 1.14 37.09 22.44
CA ILE A 279 0.75 36.03 21.50
C ILE A 279 -0.17 34.97 22.15
N CYS A 280 0.01 34.68 23.44
CA CYS A 280 -0.84 33.73 24.17
C CYS A 280 -2.21 34.29 24.61
N LYS A 281 -2.51 35.59 24.41
CA LYS A 281 -3.84 36.15 24.72
C LYS A 281 -4.94 35.42 23.96
N ARG A 282 -6.03 35.09 24.65
CA ARG A 282 -7.18 34.41 24.08
C ARG A 282 -7.78 35.25 22.95
N GLY A 283 -7.83 34.70 21.73
CA GLY A 283 -8.28 35.45 20.56
C GLY A 283 -7.21 36.34 19.91
N SER A 284 -5.92 36.13 20.18
CA SER A 284 -4.78 36.84 19.55
C SER A 284 -4.62 36.63 18.04
N GLY A 285 -5.52 35.85 17.42
CA GLY A 285 -5.41 35.40 16.03
C GLY A 285 -4.24 34.45 15.78
N SER A 286 -3.64 33.85 16.81
CA SER A 286 -2.51 32.93 16.62
C SER A 286 -2.94 31.58 16.06
N ILE A 287 -2.18 31.09 15.08
CA ILE A 287 -2.45 29.81 14.41
C ILE A 287 -2.25 28.60 15.34
N LEU A 288 -1.62 28.79 16.51
CA LEU A 288 -1.57 27.77 17.56
C LEU A 288 -2.90 27.62 18.33
N GLN A 289 -3.76 28.65 18.34
CA GLN A 289 -5.09 28.58 18.95
C GLN A 289 -6.12 27.93 18.01
N ASP A 290 -5.89 28.03 16.70
CA ASP A 290 -6.75 27.40 15.70
C ASP A 290 -6.61 25.88 15.71
N ARG A 291 -7.72 25.24 16.04
CA ARG A 291 -7.91 23.79 16.18
C ARG A 291 -9.13 23.33 15.36
N SER A 292 -9.55 24.14 14.39
CA SER A 292 -10.55 23.79 13.38
C SER A 292 -9.99 22.76 12.39
N TYR A 293 -10.85 22.21 11.54
CA TYR A 293 -10.41 21.31 10.45
C TYR A 293 -9.49 22.06 9.48
N SER A 294 -9.98 23.18 8.94
CA SER A 294 -9.23 24.05 8.03
C SER A 294 -7.95 24.59 8.66
N GLY A 295 -7.95 24.98 9.94
CA GLY A 295 -6.77 25.48 10.63
C GLY A 295 -5.60 24.49 10.67
N ILE A 296 -5.89 23.23 11.00
CA ILE A 296 -4.86 22.18 11.08
C ILE A 296 -4.36 21.77 9.68
N PHE A 297 -5.23 21.69 8.67
CA PHE A 297 -4.82 21.39 7.29
C PHE A 297 -4.20 22.59 6.55
N ASN A 298 -4.39 23.83 7.03
CA ASN A 298 -3.70 25.01 6.50
C ASN A 298 -2.41 25.38 7.26
N PHE A 299 -2.13 24.73 8.40
CA PHE A 299 -0.92 24.96 9.19
C PHE A 299 0.34 24.63 8.39
N HIS A 300 1.32 25.53 8.42
CA HIS A 300 2.63 25.39 7.80
C HIS A 300 3.67 25.99 8.75
N TRP A 301 4.90 25.45 8.78
CA TRP A 301 5.96 25.94 9.66
C TRP A 301 6.32 27.41 9.37
N ASP A 302 6.32 27.81 8.10
CA ASP A 302 6.67 29.17 7.69
C ASP A 302 5.64 30.19 8.18
N LYS A 303 4.33 29.89 8.04
CA LYS A 303 3.26 30.72 8.62
C LYS A 303 3.40 30.90 10.14
N PHE A 304 3.95 29.91 10.85
CA PHE A 304 4.21 30.04 12.29
C PHE A 304 5.45 30.90 12.56
N HIS A 305 6.52 30.69 11.79
CA HIS A 305 7.73 31.51 11.85
C HIS A 305 7.44 32.99 11.56
N ASP A 306 6.61 33.30 10.56
CA ASP A 306 6.21 34.65 10.20
C ASP A 306 5.37 35.32 11.30
N GLU A 307 4.45 34.57 11.93
CA GLU A 307 3.75 35.04 13.13
C GLU A 307 4.75 35.36 14.27
N LEU A 308 5.75 34.50 14.49
CA LEU A 308 6.76 34.72 15.53
C LEU A 308 7.68 35.91 15.20
N GLN A 309 8.05 36.13 13.94
CA GLN A 309 8.80 37.32 13.52
C GLN A 309 8.01 38.62 13.79
N LEU A 310 6.69 38.60 13.60
CA LEU A 310 5.84 39.78 13.78
C LEU A 310 5.43 40.02 15.24
N LYS A 311 5.11 38.96 16.01
CA LYS A 311 4.54 39.07 17.37
C LYS A 311 5.52 38.72 18.51
N ALA A 312 6.59 37.98 18.24
CA ALA A 312 7.54 37.51 19.26
C ALA A 312 9.02 37.42 18.77
N PRO A 313 9.56 38.47 18.11
CA PRO A 313 10.87 38.41 17.46
C PRO A 313 12.04 38.17 18.42
N GLN A 314 12.01 38.68 19.66
CA GLN A 314 13.09 38.46 20.63
C GLN A 314 13.05 37.04 21.18
N THR A 315 11.86 36.50 21.44
CA THR A 315 11.62 35.11 21.83
C THR A 315 12.18 34.14 20.77
N LEU A 316 11.85 34.39 19.50
CA LEU A 316 12.38 33.63 18.36
C LEU A 316 13.91 33.72 18.29
N ARG A 317 14.48 34.92 18.44
CA ARG A 317 15.93 35.17 18.42
C ARG A 317 16.67 34.46 19.55
N VAL A 318 16.18 34.54 20.78
CA VAL A 318 16.79 33.92 21.96
C VAL A 318 16.80 32.39 21.81
N ILE A 319 15.66 31.78 21.48
CA ILE A 319 15.57 30.31 21.38
C ILE A 319 16.33 29.80 20.14
N SER A 320 16.37 30.56 19.05
CA SER A 320 17.24 30.26 17.89
C SER A 320 18.72 30.25 18.26
N SER A 321 19.19 31.24 19.05
CA SER A 321 20.58 31.31 19.50
C SER A 321 21.01 30.13 20.39
N ALA A 322 20.07 29.49 21.10
CA ALA A 322 20.32 28.28 21.87
C ALA A 322 20.47 27.01 21.00
N LEU A 323 20.08 27.06 19.72
CA LEU A 323 20.18 25.94 18.77
C LEU A 323 21.28 26.12 17.71
N ASN A 324 21.64 27.36 17.37
CA ASN A 324 22.66 27.65 16.37
C ASN A 324 23.24 29.07 16.46
N ASN A 325 24.54 29.22 16.19
CA ASN A 325 25.21 30.53 16.11
C ASN A 325 24.96 31.27 14.78
N ILE A 326 24.28 30.64 13.83
CA ILE A 326 23.97 31.14 12.49
C ILE A 326 22.45 31.06 12.31
N PRO A 327 21.77 32.05 11.68
CA PRO A 327 20.36 31.97 11.37
C PRO A 327 19.99 30.64 10.72
N ILE A 328 18.99 29.96 11.29
CA ILE A 328 18.56 28.63 10.83
C ILE A 328 17.75 28.80 9.55
N VAL A 329 18.15 28.10 8.49
CA VAL A 329 17.48 28.15 7.18
C VAL A 329 16.20 27.30 7.20
N PRO A 330 15.09 27.75 6.62
CA PRO A 330 13.91 26.92 6.38
C PRO A 330 14.25 25.60 5.69
N GLY A 331 13.49 24.54 5.97
CA GLY A 331 13.76 23.17 5.49
C GLY A 331 14.85 22.40 6.27
N GLU A 332 15.71 23.06 7.07
CA GLU A 332 16.58 22.31 7.99
C GLU A 332 15.79 21.63 9.11
N LYS A 333 16.21 20.44 9.55
CA LYS A 333 15.67 19.80 10.76
C LYS A 333 15.72 20.73 12.00
N LYS A 334 16.71 21.62 12.07
CA LYS A 334 16.82 22.63 13.14
C LYS A 334 15.64 23.62 13.15
N TYR A 335 15.09 23.96 11.98
CA TYR A 335 13.97 24.89 11.82
C TYR A 335 12.69 24.33 12.45
N THR A 336 12.30 23.10 12.08
CA THR A 336 11.18 22.37 12.69
C THR A 336 11.39 22.20 14.20
N THR A 337 12.63 21.98 14.64
CA THR A 337 12.97 21.85 16.07
C THR A 337 12.77 23.17 16.84
N LEU A 338 13.22 24.30 16.29
CA LEU A 338 13.00 25.64 16.84
C LEU A 338 11.51 25.95 16.97
N MET A 339 10.75 25.75 15.89
CA MET A 339 9.30 25.96 15.88
C MET A 339 8.58 25.09 16.93
N HIS A 340 8.93 23.81 17.05
CA HIS A 340 8.29 22.94 18.03
C HIS A 340 8.60 23.35 19.48
N ILE A 341 9.85 23.72 19.80
CA ILE A 341 10.24 24.20 21.14
C ILE A 341 9.47 25.46 21.53
N ILE A 342 9.35 26.43 20.63
CA ILE A 342 8.57 27.66 20.87
C ILE A 342 7.09 27.32 21.10
N SER A 343 6.52 26.44 20.27
CA SER A 343 5.13 25.99 20.45
C SER A 343 4.87 25.33 21.81
N MET A 344 5.77 24.44 22.27
CA MET A 344 5.68 23.82 23.59
C MET A 344 5.72 24.87 24.71
N ALA A 345 6.61 25.86 24.62
CA ALA A 345 6.71 26.93 25.61
C ALA A 345 5.44 27.81 25.66
N LEU A 346 4.88 28.17 24.50
CA LEU A 346 3.62 28.93 24.41
C LEU A 346 2.42 28.11 24.89
N HIS A 347 2.39 26.79 24.64
CA HIS A 347 1.37 25.88 25.16
C HIS A 347 1.45 25.71 26.69
N GLY A 348 2.67 25.69 27.25
CA GLY A 348 2.89 25.73 28.69
C GLY A 348 2.35 27.01 29.35
N ARG A 349 2.34 28.14 28.63
CA ARG A 349 1.76 29.42 29.12
C ARG A 349 0.25 29.51 28.89
N ASN A 350 -0.28 29.05 27.75
CA ASN A 350 -1.72 28.93 27.51
C ASN A 350 -2.07 27.62 26.80
N GLN A 351 -2.86 26.78 27.47
CA GLN A 351 -3.33 25.49 26.96
C GLN A 351 -4.17 25.59 25.67
N GLU A 352 -4.76 26.74 25.35
CA GLU A 352 -5.43 26.97 24.06
C GLU A 352 -4.45 26.96 22.86
N MET A 353 -3.15 27.20 23.05
CA MET A 353 -2.09 27.14 22.01
C MET A 353 -1.74 25.70 21.58
N SER A 354 -2.75 24.82 21.50
CA SER A 354 -2.60 23.37 21.38
C SER A 354 -2.59 22.82 19.94
N SER A 355 -2.60 23.64 18.87
CA SER A 355 -2.68 23.14 17.49
C SER A 355 -1.60 22.10 17.14
N ILE A 356 -0.31 22.41 17.38
CA ILE A 356 0.81 21.46 17.19
C ILE A 356 0.70 20.23 18.12
N HIS A 357 0.07 20.38 19.29
CA HIS A 357 -0.11 19.30 20.26
C HIS A 357 -1.26 18.36 19.88
N TYR A 358 -2.26 18.83 19.14
CA TYR A 358 -3.24 17.98 18.43
C TYR A 358 -2.60 17.27 17.25
N GLN A 359 -1.85 18.01 16.43
CA GLN A 359 -1.08 17.50 15.29
C GLN A 359 -0.19 16.32 15.68
N ILE A 360 0.60 16.42 16.75
CA ILE A 360 1.43 15.31 17.26
C ILE A 360 0.56 14.16 17.80
N GLY A 361 -0.56 14.46 18.45
CA GLY A 361 -1.55 13.45 18.88
C GLY A 361 -2.07 12.61 17.71
N PHE A 362 -2.33 13.21 16.55
CA PHE A 362 -2.70 12.49 15.32
C PHE A 362 -1.56 11.62 14.79
N ILE A 363 -0.31 12.09 14.78
CA ILE A 363 0.86 11.29 14.38
C ILE A 363 0.97 10.03 15.25
N LEU A 364 0.85 10.20 16.57
CA LEU A 364 0.91 9.08 17.52
C LEU A 364 -0.26 8.12 17.33
N THR A 365 -1.46 8.62 17.04
CA THR A 365 -2.68 7.80 16.86
C THR A 365 -2.60 7.00 15.55
N HIS A 366 -2.19 7.63 14.45
CA HIS A 366 -1.91 6.95 13.18
C HIS A 366 -0.81 5.90 13.32
N GLY A 367 0.24 6.18 14.09
CA GLY A 367 1.31 5.24 14.43
C GLY A 367 0.91 4.10 15.38
N ALA A 368 -0.39 3.88 15.63
CA ALA A 368 -0.95 2.90 16.57
C ALA A 368 -0.35 2.97 17.98
N CYS A 369 0.07 4.17 18.41
CA CYS A 369 0.59 4.38 19.76
C CYS A 369 -0.53 4.19 20.80
N LYS A 370 -0.22 3.49 21.89
CA LYS A 370 -1.22 3.16 22.90
C LYS A 370 -1.69 4.43 23.61
N GLN A 371 -2.96 4.48 23.98
CA GLN A 371 -3.53 5.62 24.72
C GLN A 371 -2.71 5.98 25.98
N ARG A 372 -2.21 4.98 26.73
CA ARG A 372 -1.35 5.19 27.91
C ARG A 372 0.02 5.81 27.58
N ASP A 373 0.54 5.57 26.38
CA ASP A 373 1.81 6.15 25.92
C ASP A 373 1.60 7.58 25.38
N ILE A 374 0.49 7.84 24.69
CA ILE A 374 0.03 9.19 24.35
C ILE A 374 -0.25 10.02 25.63
N GLU A 375 -0.86 9.44 26.67
CA GLU A 375 -1.09 10.10 27.97
C GLU A 375 0.23 10.45 28.70
N ARG A 376 1.25 9.60 28.62
CA ARG A 376 2.60 9.87 29.14
C ARG A 376 3.23 11.07 28.41
N LEU A 377 3.14 11.10 27.09
CA LEU A 377 3.66 12.20 26.28
C LEU A 377 2.86 13.50 26.50
N ALA A 378 1.55 13.40 26.79
CA ALA A 378 0.73 14.55 27.16
C ALA A 378 1.14 15.17 28.49
N LYS A 379 1.51 14.36 29.49
CA LYS A 379 2.07 14.82 30.76
C LYS A 379 3.46 15.46 30.63
N LEU A 380 4.14 15.29 29.50
CA LEU A 380 5.38 15.98 29.14
C LEU A 380 5.14 17.22 28.27
N GLY A 381 3.89 17.60 27.99
CA GLY A 381 3.56 18.73 27.12
C GLY A 381 3.89 18.51 25.64
N LEU A 382 4.03 17.26 25.17
CA LEU A 382 4.37 16.94 23.77
C LEU A 382 3.14 16.72 22.88
N THR A 383 1.97 16.47 23.47
CA THR A 383 0.71 16.17 22.78
C THR A 383 -0.46 16.52 23.70
N VAL A 384 -1.67 16.66 23.16
CA VAL A 384 -2.89 16.67 23.99
C VAL A 384 -3.22 15.27 24.52
N ASN A 385 -4.11 15.19 25.52
CA ASN A 385 -4.59 13.93 26.09
C ASN A 385 -5.27 13.02 25.03
N PRO A 386 -5.16 11.68 25.11
CA PRO A 386 -5.80 10.77 24.14
C PRO A 386 -7.29 11.03 23.91
N ARG A 387 -8.04 11.38 24.97
CA ARG A 387 -9.47 11.69 24.87
C ARG A 387 -9.72 13.01 24.13
N SER A 388 -8.81 13.98 24.26
CA SER A 388 -8.87 15.22 23.46
C SER A 388 -8.67 14.93 21.98
N VAL A 389 -7.68 14.09 21.63
CA VAL A 389 -7.47 13.64 20.24
C VAL A 389 -8.72 12.95 19.69
N GLN A 390 -9.28 11.98 20.44
CA GLN A 390 -10.48 11.25 20.02
C GLN A 390 -11.69 12.18 19.85
N ASN A 391 -11.95 13.09 20.80
CA ASN A 391 -13.05 14.05 20.71
C ASN A 391 -12.88 14.97 19.47
N LYS A 392 -11.65 15.39 19.15
CA LYS A 392 -11.35 16.21 17.97
C LYS A 392 -11.58 15.43 16.66
N LEU A 393 -11.14 14.18 16.58
CA LEU A 393 -11.40 13.32 15.42
C LEU A 393 -12.90 13.01 15.24
N SER A 394 -13.66 12.81 16.32
CA SER A 394 -15.12 12.70 16.23
C SER A 394 -15.80 14.02 15.83
N SER A 395 -15.27 15.18 16.21
CA SER A 395 -15.75 16.49 15.72
C SER A 395 -15.41 16.76 14.24
N TRP A 396 -14.84 15.79 13.53
CA TRP A 396 -14.54 15.86 12.09
C TRP A 396 -15.36 14.88 11.25
N GLU A 397 -16.26 14.08 11.85
CA GLU A 397 -17.00 13.01 11.16
C GLU A 397 -17.82 13.53 9.96
N ASP A 398 -18.42 14.72 10.04
CA ASP A 398 -19.18 15.33 8.94
C ASP A 398 -18.27 15.84 7.78
N PHE A 399 -17.02 16.18 8.09
CA PHE A 399 -16.01 16.58 7.08
C PHE A 399 -15.47 15.38 6.28
N LEU A 400 -15.88 14.14 6.61
CA LEU A 400 -15.49 12.94 5.88
C LEU A 400 -16.11 12.89 4.47
N ASP A 401 -17.32 13.43 4.36
CA ASP A 401 -18.18 13.31 3.18
C ASP A 401 -18.89 14.61 2.78
N THR A 402 -18.60 15.76 3.42
CA THR A 402 -19.12 17.09 3.05
C THR A 402 -19.00 17.36 1.54
N ASP A 403 -17.80 17.21 0.96
CA ASP A 403 -17.55 17.32 -0.48
C ASP A 403 -18.43 16.38 -1.33
N LEU A 404 -18.72 15.17 -0.84
CA LEU A 404 -19.51 14.15 -1.56
C LEU A 404 -21.00 14.46 -1.51
N VAL A 405 -21.48 15.02 -0.38
CA VAL A 405 -22.84 15.55 -0.26
C VAL A 405 -23.02 16.77 -1.18
N GLN A 406 -22.04 17.67 -1.25
CA GLN A 406 -22.06 18.78 -2.23
C GLN A 406 -22.18 18.24 -3.67
N LEU A 407 -21.33 17.29 -4.06
CA LEU A 407 -21.41 16.64 -5.38
C LEU A 407 -22.76 15.96 -5.65
N LYS A 408 -23.48 15.51 -4.62
CA LYS A 408 -24.81 14.92 -4.74
C LYS A 408 -25.89 15.97 -5.02
N GLU A 409 -25.80 17.14 -4.39
CA GLU A 409 -26.73 18.25 -4.66
C GLU A 409 -26.45 18.88 -6.02
N GLU A 410 -25.17 19.05 -6.42
CA GLU A 410 -24.80 19.48 -7.79
C GLU A 410 -25.37 18.51 -8.83
N TRP A 411 -25.20 17.19 -8.64
CA TRP A 411 -25.77 16.15 -9.52
C TRP A 411 -27.31 16.19 -9.54
N LYS A 412 -27.98 16.46 -8.42
CA LYS A 412 -29.42 16.68 -8.36
C LYS A 412 -29.89 17.88 -9.19
N GLU A 413 -29.08 18.94 -9.31
CA GLU A 413 -29.33 20.09 -10.19
C GLU A 413 -28.99 19.82 -11.67
N GLY A 414 -28.46 18.64 -11.99
CA GLY A 414 -28.01 18.28 -13.35
C GLY A 414 -26.60 18.81 -13.69
N VAL A 415 -25.83 19.21 -12.68
CA VAL A 415 -24.52 19.87 -12.80
C VAL A 415 -23.42 19.00 -12.15
N GLY A 416 -22.16 19.29 -12.45
CA GLY A 416 -21.02 18.71 -11.73
C GLY A 416 -20.65 17.27 -12.12
N VAL A 417 -19.95 16.57 -11.22
CA VAL A 417 -19.36 15.25 -11.48
C VAL A 417 -20.13 14.13 -10.75
N LYS A 418 -20.72 13.22 -11.53
CA LYS A 418 -21.38 12.00 -11.02
C LYS A 418 -20.37 11.06 -10.34
N TYR A 419 -20.84 10.19 -9.46
CA TYR A 419 -19.99 9.25 -8.73
C TYR A 419 -20.60 7.85 -8.61
N GLN A 420 -19.86 6.95 -7.96
CA GLN A 420 -20.24 5.57 -7.67
C GLN A 420 -19.77 5.17 -6.26
N MET A 421 -20.41 4.15 -5.69
CA MET A 421 -20.01 3.55 -4.40
C MET A 421 -19.42 2.16 -4.65
N ILE A 422 -18.45 1.75 -3.82
CA ILE A 422 -17.92 0.39 -3.82
C ILE A 422 -17.82 -0.09 -2.37
N GLY A 423 -18.16 -1.35 -2.11
CA GLY A 423 -18.05 -1.94 -0.79
C GLY A 423 -17.57 -3.39 -0.78
N ASP A 424 -17.10 -3.82 0.38
CA ASP A 424 -16.56 -5.16 0.64
C ASP A 424 -16.72 -5.54 2.13
N ASN A 425 -16.72 -6.85 2.41
CA ASN A 425 -16.94 -7.39 3.74
C ASN A 425 -15.69 -7.28 4.65
N TRP A 426 -15.87 -6.65 5.80
CA TRP A 426 -14.83 -6.46 6.81
C TRP A 426 -15.02 -7.46 7.95
N ASP A 427 -14.37 -8.63 7.82
CA ASP A 427 -14.32 -9.63 8.89
C ASP A 427 -13.12 -9.41 9.83
N LYS A 428 -13.36 -9.52 11.15
CA LYS A 428 -12.30 -9.58 12.17
C LYS A 428 -12.69 -10.52 13.33
N ASN A 429 -11.87 -11.54 13.56
CA ASN A 429 -11.99 -12.41 14.73
C ASN A 429 -11.31 -11.78 15.96
N ILE A 430 -12.05 -11.56 17.03
CA ILE A 430 -11.55 -11.16 18.34
C ILE A 430 -11.44 -12.40 19.23
N LEU A 431 -10.22 -12.70 19.69
CA LEU A 431 -9.93 -13.85 20.54
C LEU A 431 -9.97 -13.43 22.02
N PRO A 432 -10.81 -14.05 22.87
CA PRO A 432 -10.75 -13.81 24.30
C PRO A 432 -9.46 -14.43 24.88
N SER A 433 -8.92 -13.81 25.94
CA SER A 433 -7.68 -14.24 26.61
C SER A 433 -7.75 -15.68 27.14
N TYR A 434 -8.96 -16.09 27.55
CA TYR A 434 -9.31 -17.48 27.87
C TYR A 434 -10.48 -17.87 26.99
N ARG A 435 -10.38 -18.99 26.27
CA ARG A 435 -11.52 -19.57 25.54
C ARG A 435 -12.22 -20.56 26.46
N THR A 436 -13.50 -20.34 26.72
CA THR A 436 -14.33 -21.23 27.55
C THR A 436 -15.50 -21.78 26.72
N SER A 437 -16.40 -22.57 27.33
CA SER A 437 -17.65 -22.97 26.68
C SER A 437 -18.61 -21.79 26.45
N GLN A 438 -18.43 -20.70 27.21
CA GLN A 438 -19.22 -19.46 27.15
C GLN A 438 -18.47 -18.41 26.31
N ASP A 439 -17.20 -18.14 26.63
CA ASP A 439 -16.31 -17.18 25.97
C ASP A 439 -15.64 -17.81 24.74
N LYS A 440 -16.33 -17.73 23.60
CA LYS A 440 -15.83 -18.18 22.31
C LYS A 440 -15.17 -17.01 21.55
N THR A 441 -14.52 -17.32 20.42
CA THR A 441 -14.09 -16.29 19.47
C THR A 441 -15.28 -15.43 19.04
N LEU A 442 -15.18 -14.11 19.21
CA LEU A 442 -16.15 -13.17 18.69
C LEU A 442 -15.81 -12.85 17.23
N SER A 443 -16.59 -13.35 16.29
CA SER A 443 -16.48 -12.98 14.88
C SER A 443 -17.23 -11.67 14.63
N LEU A 444 -16.50 -10.59 14.36
CA LEU A 444 -17.08 -9.35 13.86
C LEU A 444 -17.22 -9.43 12.34
N HIS A 445 -18.38 -9.00 11.86
CA HIS A 445 -18.74 -8.84 10.46
C HIS A 445 -19.27 -7.42 10.31
N LEU A 446 -18.54 -6.59 9.59
CA LEU A 446 -18.85 -5.19 9.28
C LEU A 446 -18.71 -5.00 7.76
N PHE A 447 -19.15 -3.86 7.23
CA PHE A 447 -19.05 -3.59 5.79
C PHE A 447 -18.32 -2.28 5.55
N GLN A 448 -17.25 -2.30 4.75
CA GLN A 448 -16.52 -1.10 4.35
C GLN A 448 -17.19 -0.52 3.10
N VAL A 449 -17.37 0.81 3.08
CA VAL A 449 -17.85 1.52 1.89
C VAL A 449 -16.89 2.64 1.52
N ILE A 450 -16.69 2.86 0.22
CA ILE A 450 -16.07 4.05 -0.33
C ILE A 450 -16.99 4.66 -1.40
N ALA A 451 -16.87 5.95 -1.64
CA ALA A 451 -17.34 6.58 -2.87
C ALA A 451 -16.14 7.01 -3.73
N VAL A 452 -16.31 6.93 -5.04
CA VAL A 452 -15.30 7.27 -6.05
C VAL A 452 -15.95 8.17 -7.10
N VAL A 453 -15.37 9.35 -7.32
CA VAL A 453 -15.85 10.30 -8.33
C VAL A 453 -15.47 9.78 -9.71
N ASN A 454 -16.39 9.86 -10.68
CA ASN A 454 -16.13 9.41 -12.04
C ASN A 454 -15.06 10.31 -12.69
N GLY A 455 -14.01 9.69 -13.25
CA GLY A 455 -12.95 10.40 -13.95
C GLY A 455 -13.31 10.78 -15.39
N ILE A 456 -14.36 10.16 -15.94
CA ILE A 456 -14.90 10.43 -17.27
C ILE A 456 -16.41 10.60 -17.14
N ILE A 457 -16.93 11.76 -17.54
CA ILE A 457 -18.36 12.01 -17.76
C ILE A 457 -18.66 11.70 -19.24
N PRO A 458 -19.62 10.83 -19.58
CA PRO A 458 -20.05 10.63 -20.96
C PRO A 458 -20.75 11.88 -21.53
N GLU A 459 -20.70 12.05 -22.85
CA GLU A 459 -21.51 13.06 -23.54
C GLU A 459 -22.98 12.61 -23.59
N ASN A 460 -23.92 13.49 -23.24
CA ASN A 460 -25.36 13.24 -23.39
C ASN A 460 -25.75 13.24 -24.87
N LYS A 461 -25.51 12.12 -25.57
CA LYS A 461 -25.91 11.90 -26.95
C LYS A 461 -27.38 11.49 -27.00
N THR A 462 -28.23 12.44 -27.38
CA THR A 462 -29.61 12.17 -27.82
C THR A 462 -29.55 11.41 -29.15
N VAL A 463 -29.56 10.08 -29.06
CA VAL A 463 -29.74 9.17 -30.18
C VAL A 463 -31.13 8.55 -30.02
N ASP A 464 -31.91 8.48 -31.09
CA ASP A 464 -33.19 7.78 -31.06
C ASP A 464 -32.95 6.29 -30.72
N GLU A 465 -33.61 5.79 -29.66
CA GLU A 465 -33.28 4.50 -29.06
C GLU A 465 -34.00 3.35 -29.76
N GLU A 466 -33.24 2.49 -30.46
CA GLU A 466 -33.70 1.15 -30.84
C GLU A 466 -33.52 0.18 -29.65
N GLU A 467 -34.53 -0.65 -29.35
CA GLU A 467 -34.44 -1.66 -28.27
C GLU A 467 -33.48 -2.79 -28.65
N VAL A 468 -32.23 -2.73 -28.15
CA VAL A 468 -31.17 -3.72 -28.42
C VAL A 468 -31.40 -5.00 -27.61
N HIS A 469 -32.16 -5.95 -28.16
CA HIS A 469 -32.34 -7.27 -27.55
C HIS A 469 -31.20 -8.25 -27.89
N LEU A 470 -30.41 -8.64 -26.87
CA LEU A 470 -29.32 -9.60 -27.04
C LEU A 470 -29.82 -11.04 -27.05
N ASN A 471 -29.44 -11.78 -28.09
CA ASN A 471 -29.71 -13.18 -28.36
C ASN A 471 -28.76 -14.11 -27.58
N HIS A 472 -28.86 -15.41 -27.84
CA HIS A 472 -28.00 -16.41 -27.21
C HIS A 472 -26.53 -16.33 -27.64
N ALA A 473 -26.23 -15.87 -28.86
CA ALA A 473 -24.88 -15.69 -29.37
C ALA A 473 -24.13 -14.50 -28.76
N ASP A 474 -24.77 -13.34 -28.57
CA ASP A 474 -24.09 -12.05 -28.35
C ASP A 474 -23.24 -11.94 -27.07
N PHE A 475 -23.41 -12.88 -26.13
CA PHE A 475 -22.60 -12.97 -24.90
C PHE A 475 -21.32 -13.82 -25.10
N ILE A 476 -21.10 -14.30 -26.33
CA ILE A 476 -19.91 -14.99 -26.81
C ILE A 476 -19.22 -14.04 -27.80
N PRO A 477 -17.87 -14.00 -27.88
CA PRO A 477 -17.18 -13.08 -28.78
C PRO A 477 -17.56 -13.31 -30.25
N SER A 478 -17.98 -12.22 -30.90
CA SER A 478 -18.10 -12.09 -32.34
C SER A 478 -16.73 -12.08 -33.02
N ILE A 479 -16.71 -12.18 -34.36
CA ILE A 479 -15.48 -12.09 -35.16
C ILE A 479 -14.83 -10.70 -35.01
N SER A 480 -15.62 -9.63 -34.94
CA SER A 480 -15.12 -8.26 -34.71
C SER A 480 -14.43 -8.10 -33.35
N GLU A 481 -15.01 -8.68 -32.30
CA GLU A 481 -14.42 -8.66 -30.95
C GLU A 481 -13.17 -9.54 -30.84
N GLN A 482 -13.03 -10.57 -31.70
CA GLN A 482 -11.83 -11.38 -31.84
C GLN A 482 -10.70 -10.63 -32.57
N GLU A 483 -10.99 -9.89 -33.64
CA GLU A 483 -10.02 -8.99 -34.27
C GLU A 483 -9.56 -7.85 -33.35
N GLN A 484 -10.40 -7.38 -32.43
CA GLN A 484 -9.98 -6.47 -31.35
C GLN A 484 -9.02 -7.18 -30.38
N LEU A 485 -9.37 -8.36 -29.87
CA LEU A 485 -8.50 -9.14 -28.98
C LEU A 485 -7.15 -9.47 -29.65
N LYS A 486 -7.14 -9.79 -30.95
CA LYS A 486 -5.94 -10.08 -31.73
C LYS A 486 -4.95 -8.92 -31.72
N LYS A 487 -5.41 -7.67 -31.91
CA LYS A 487 -4.58 -6.45 -31.81
C LYS A 487 -4.00 -6.29 -30.40
N GLU A 488 -4.82 -6.51 -29.38
CA GLU A 488 -4.40 -6.38 -27.97
C GLU A 488 -3.40 -7.47 -27.55
N LEU A 489 -3.60 -8.71 -27.96
CA LEU A 489 -2.65 -9.80 -27.76
C LEU A 489 -1.35 -9.56 -28.55
N SER A 490 -1.43 -8.99 -29.75
CA SER A 490 -0.24 -8.61 -30.53
C SER A 490 0.62 -7.59 -29.78
N PHE A 491 -0.01 -6.58 -29.17
CA PHE A 491 0.65 -5.63 -28.28
C PHE A 491 1.27 -6.32 -27.05
N LEU A 492 0.61 -7.30 -26.44
CA LEU A 492 1.14 -8.04 -25.28
C LEU A 492 2.31 -8.97 -25.65
N VAL A 493 2.26 -9.63 -26.81
CA VAL A 493 3.37 -10.45 -27.34
C VAL A 493 4.57 -9.55 -27.66
N ALA A 494 4.36 -8.43 -28.36
CA ALA A 494 5.40 -7.44 -28.65
C ALA A 494 6.03 -6.90 -27.36
N THR A 495 5.21 -6.50 -26.38
CA THR A 495 5.68 -6.06 -25.06
C THR A 495 6.53 -7.14 -24.37
N SER A 496 6.11 -8.41 -24.41
CA SER A 496 6.89 -9.51 -23.84
C SER A 496 8.24 -9.70 -24.55
N VAL A 497 8.25 -9.66 -25.88
CA VAL A 497 9.45 -9.80 -26.72
C VAL A 497 10.46 -8.69 -26.41
N ILE A 498 10.02 -7.43 -26.42
CA ILE A 498 10.86 -6.25 -26.10
C ILE A 498 11.42 -6.32 -24.68
N GLN A 499 10.65 -6.84 -23.72
CA GLN A 499 11.10 -6.91 -22.32
C GLN A 499 12.11 -8.02 -22.03
N ASN A 500 12.23 -9.05 -22.90
CA ASN A 500 12.97 -10.27 -22.60
C ASN A 500 14.04 -10.66 -23.64
N ILE A 501 13.99 -10.19 -24.89
CA ILE A 501 15.01 -10.43 -25.93
C ILE A 501 15.84 -9.15 -26.12
N ASP A 502 17.16 -9.20 -25.91
CA ASP A 502 17.99 -7.98 -25.81
C ASP A 502 18.13 -7.19 -27.13
N GLN A 503 18.18 -7.86 -28.28
CA GLN A 503 18.17 -7.18 -29.59
C GLN A 503 16.87 -6.38 -29.76
N MET A 504 15.73 -7.01 -29.48
CA MET A 504 14.41 -6.38 -29.55
C MET A 504 14.26 -5.26 -28.52
N LYS A 505 14.80 -5.44 -27.30
CA LYS A 505 14.88 -4.38 -26.30
C LYS A 505 15.65 -3.16 -26.82
N THR A 506 16.80 -3.39 -27.45
CA THR A 506 17.70 -2.34 -27.94
C THR A 506 17.08 -1.52 -29.08
N GLU A 507 16.35 -2.16 -30.00
CA GLU A 507 15.70 -1.46 -31.12
C GLU A 507 14.37 -0.78 -30.74
N PHE A 508 13.67 -1.24 -29.70
CA PHE A 508 12.28 -0.84 -29.42
C PHE A 508 12.00 -0.16 -28.07
N GLU A 509 12.84 -0.27 -27.04
CA GLU A 509 12.57 0.28 -25.69
C GLU A 509 12.33 1.80 -25.67
N SER A 510 12.86 2.54 -26.66
CA SER A 510 12.68 3.99 -26.79
C SER A 510 11.55 4.42 -27.73
N ILE A 511 10.93 3.51 -28.49
CA ILE A 511 9.94 3.84 -29.55
C ILE A 511 8.61 3.09 -29.43
N PHE A 512 8.57 1.93 -28.76
CA PHE A 512 7.34 1.16 -28.61
C PHE A 512 6.48 1.75 -27.48
N PRO A 513 5.17 1.99 -27.71
CA PRO A 513 4.32 2.63 -26.71
C PRO A 513 4.08 1.72 -25.50
N LEU A 514 4.29 2.25 -24.29
CA LEU A 514 4.02 1.52 -23.04
C LEU A 514 2.53 1.42 -22.71
N HIS A 515 1.68 2.16 -23.43
CA HIS A 515 0.23 2.21 -23.26
C HIS A 515 -0.41 1.84 -24.60
N LEU A 516 -1.43 0.98 -24.59
CA LEU A 516 -2.26 0.76 -25.77
C LEU A 516 -3.28 1.90 -25.81
N GLU A 517 -3.19 2.77 -26.83
CA GLU A 517 -4.05 3.95 -26.91
C GLU A 517 -5.51 3.58 -27.29
N HIS A 518 -6.46 4.23 -26.63
CA HIS A 518 -7.91 4.05 -26.69
C HIS A 518 -8.62 5.41 -26.45
N ASP A 519 -9.94 5.45 -26.65
CA ASP A 519 -10.79 6.67 -26.62
C ASP A 519 -10.53 7.63 -25.45
N HIS A 520 -10.07 7.13 -24.29
CA HIS A 520 -9.88 7.91 -23.06
C HIS A 520 -8.49 7.74 -22.44
N SER A 521 -7.49 7.35 -23.25
CA SER A 521 -6.12 7.14 -22.80
C SER A 521 -5.48 8.34 -22.12
N ASP A 522 -5.83 9.57 -22.48
CA ASP A 522 -5.31 10.77 -21.81
C ASP A 522 -5.88 10.96 -20.40
N SER A 523 -7.16 10.64 -20.21
CA SER A 523 -7.79 10.62 -18.88
C SER A 523 -7.29 9.48 -17.99
N SER A 524 -6.75 8.39 -18.57
CA SER A 524 -6.22 7.22 -17.83
C SER A 524 -5.11 7.55 -16.82
N GLY A 525 -4.49 8.73 -16.94
CA GLY A 525 -3.46 9.22 -16.03
C GLY A 525 -3.92 10.21 -14.95
N ILE A 526 -5.18 10.61 -14.92
CA ILE A 526 -5.72 11.58 -13.97
C ILE A 526 -5.94 10.90 -12.61
N LYS A 527 -5.59 11.57 -11.50
CA LYS A 527 -5.88 11.07 -10.14
C LYS A 527 -7.37 11.11 -9.84
N THR A 528 -7.94 9.98 -9.48
CA THR A 528 -9.37 9.88 -9.09
C THR A 528 -9.57 10.43 -7.67
N LYS A 529 -10.64 11.20 -7.44
CA LYS A 529 -11.06 11.66 -6.10
C LYS A 529 -11.86 10.56 -5.40
N GLN A 530 -11.52 10.23 -4.16
CA GLN A 530 -12.14 9.13 -3.41
C GLN A 530 -12.45 9.52 -1.95
N PHE A 531 -13.56 9.01 -1.43
CA PHE A 531 -14.07 9.27 -0.08
C PHE A 531 -14.27 7.94 0.65
N PRO A 532 -13.36 7.53 1.57
CA PRO A 532 -13.55 6.32 2.35
C PRO A 532 -14.54 6.60 3.49
N LEU A 533 -15.75 6.03 3.43
CA LEU A 533 -16.87 6.37 4.33
C LEU A 533 -16.84 5.63 5.68
N GLY A 534 -15.78 4.86 5.93
CA GLY A 534 -15.62 4.01 7.12
C GLY A 534 -16.43 2.71 7.07
N LEU A 535 -16.53 2.06 8.24
CA LEU A 535 -17.22 0.80 8.45
C LEU A 535 -18.66 1.00 8.92
N PHE A 536 -19.56 0.21 8.37
CA PHE A 536 -20.97 0.17 8.73
C PHE A 536 -21.30 -1.12 9.51
N ASP A 537 -22.31 -1.06 10.39
CA ASP A 537 -22.88 -2.23 11.07
C ASP A 537 -23.77 -3.05 10.12
N CYS A 538 -23.11 -3.72 9.17
CA CYS A 538 -23.76 -4.62 8.23
C CYS A 538 -22.93 -5.90 8.08
N ASN A 539 -23.55 -7.05 8.36
CA ASN A 539 -23.11 -8.32 7.82
C ASN A 539 -23.88 -8.53 6.51
N GLU A 540 -23.17 -8.46 5.39
CA GLU A 540 -23.70 -8.67 4.03
C GLU A 540 -24.51 -9.97 3.85
N ASN A 541 -24.23 -11.01 4.64
CA ASN A 541 -24.97 -12.28 4.60
C ASN A 541 -26.37 -12.20 5.25
N LYS A 542 -26.75 -11.05 5.83
CA LYS A 542 -28.08 -10.80 6.40
C LYS A 542 -28.80 -9.73 5.58
N THR A 543 -29.74 -10.13 4.72
CA THR A 543 -30.49 -9.23 3.83
C THR A 543 -31.11 -8.04 4.58
N GLN A 544 -31.63 -8.21 5.80
CA GLN A 544 -32.19 -7.12 6.60
C GLN A 544 -31.16 -6.06 7.04
N GLN A 545 -29.88 -6.42 7.16
CA GLN A 545 -28.81 -5.46 7.42
C GLN A 545 -28.36 -4.77 6.12
N VAL A 546 -28.36 -5.46 4.99
CA VAL A 546 -28.11 -4.87 3.67
C VAL A 546 -29.21 -3.86 3.31
N ILE A 547 -30.49 -4.18 3.57
CA ILE A 547 -31.62 -3.25 3.41
C ILE A 547 -31.42 -1.99 4.28
N ARG A 548 -30.98 -2.14 5.53
CA ARG A 548 -30.70 -0.99 6.42
C ARG A 548 -29.53 -0.13 5.91
N LEU A 549 -28.45 -0.76 5.45
CA LEU A 549 -27.31 -0.08 4.85
C LEU A 549 -27.75 0.70 3.61
N LEU A 550 -28.41 0.04 2.65
CA LEU A 550 -28.88 0.68 1.42
C LEU A 550 -29.84 1.84 1.72
N LYS A 551 -30.79 1.71 2.66
CA LYS A 551 -31.65 2.85 3.07
C LYS A 551 -30.85 4.03 3.63
N GLN A 552 -29.82 3.79 4.46
CA GLN A 552 -28.95 4.85 4.98
C GLN A 552 -28.15 5.53 3.87
N LEU A 553 -27.67 4.77 2.88
CA LEU A 553 -26.89 5.30 1.76
C LEU A 553 -27.78 5.99 0.71
N THR A 554 -29.02 5.53 0.48
CA THR A 554 -30.00 6.20 -0.38
C THR A 554 -30.33 7.59 0.15
N GLU A 555 -30.58 7.73 1.46
CA GLU A 555 -30.93 9.03 2.03
C GLU A 555 -29.80 10.06 1.93
N LYS A 556 -28.54 9.63 2.05
CA LYS A 556 -27.37 10.53 2.09
C LYS A 556 -26.67 10.73 0.73
N TYR A 557 -26.70 9.73 -0.17
CA TYR A 557 -25.82 9.69 -1.36
C TYR A 557 -26.51 9.38 -2.70
N VAL A 558 -27.83 9.17 -2.75
CA VAL A 558 -28.57 9.12 -4.03
C VAL A 558 -29.17 10.50 -4.31
N PRO A 559 -29.08 11.04 -5.54
CA PRO A 559 -29.77 12.28 -5.89
C PRO A 559 -31.30 12.03 -5.88
N LEU A 560 -31.98 12.70 -4.96
CA LEU A 560 -33.43 12.56 -4.74
C LEU A 560 -34.13 13.91 -4.95
N LYS A 561 -35.28 13.88 -5.60
CA LYS A 561 -36.24 14.99 -5.61
C LYS A 561 -36.85 15.15 -4.22
N ASP A 562 -37.45 16.32 -3.96
CA ASP A 562 -37.97 16.66 -2.62
C ASP A 562 -39.20 15.83 -2.21
N ASN A 563 -39.88 15.19 -3.17
CA ASN A 563 -40.92 14.17 -2.95
C ASN A 563 -40.36 12.78 -2.59
N GLY A 564 -39.03 12.59 -2.58
CA GLY A 564 -38.36 11.31 -2.32
C GLY A 564 -38.17 10.42 -3.56
N GLU A 565 -38.49 10.90 -4.76
CA GLU A 565 -38.28 10.19 -6.03
C GLU A 565 -36.78 10.20 -6.42
N VAL A 566 -36.32 9.12 -7.07
CA VAL A 566 -34.93 9.01 -7.56
C VAL A 566 -34.76 9.85 -8.83
N ILE A 567 -33.65 10.58 -8.94
CA ILE A 567 -33.31 11.38 -10.13
C ILE A 567 -32.41 10.61 -11.10
N ASP A 568 -31.40 9.94 -10.56
CA ASP A 568 -30.37 9.19 -11.27
C ASP A 568 -29.76 8.19 -10.28
N GLU A 569 -29.36 7.02 -10.75
CA GLU A 569 -28.95 5.92 -9.90
C GLU A 569 -27.44 5.86 -9.71
N VAL A 570 -27.03 5.49 -8.50
CA VAL A 570 -25.62 5.38 -8.13
C VAL A 570 -25.17 3.94 -8.38
N PHE A 571 -24.10 3.74 -9.15
CA PHE A 571 -23.53 2.39 -9.27
C PHE A 571 -22.97 1.94 -7.93
N PHE A 572 -23.30 0.70 -7.53
CA PHE A 572 -22.77 0.06 -6.34
C PHE A 572 -21.93 -1.17 -6.73
N GLY A 573 -20.61 -1.00 -6.69
CA GLY A 573 -19.63 -2.03 -6.96
C GLY A 573 -19.31 -2.93 -5.76
N GLY A 574 -18.89 -4.16 -6.04
CA GLY A 574 -18.25 -5.04 -5.07
C GLY A 574 -17.82 -6.37 -5.71
N ASP A 575 -17.48 -7.34 -4.87
CA ASP A 575 -17.31 -8.72 -5.32
C ASP A 575 -18.64 -9.34 -5.79
N ARG A 576 -18.60 -10.54 -6.37
CA ARG A 576 -19.82 -11.22 -6.84
C ARG A 576 -20.77 -11.61 -5.70
N LEU A 577 -20.32 -11.77 -4.45
CA LEU A 577 -21.21 -11.97 -3.30
C LEU A 577 -21.95 -10.67 -2.98
N THR A 578 -21.25 -9.54 -2.84
CA THR A 578 -21.79 -8.19 -2.61
C THR A 578 -22.91 -7.86 -3.61
N ASP A 579 -22.65 -8.05 -4.90
CA ASP A 579 -23.63 -7.89 -5.97
C ASP A 579 -24.88 -8.79 -5.79
N GLU A 580 -24.70 -10.05 -5.37
CA GLU A 580 -25.82 -10.97 -5.07
C GLU A 580 -26.62 -10.51 -3.85
N ARG A 581 -25.99 -9.86 -2.87
CA ARG A 581 -26.64 -9.35 -1.64
C ARG A 581 -27.45 -8.09 -1.89
N ILE A 582 -26.96 -7.16 -2.72
CA ILE A 582 -27.69 -5.94 -3.10
C ILE A 582 -28.94 -6.30 -3.90
N GLN A 583 -28.81 -7.15 -4.94
CA GLN A 583 -29.94 -7.69 -5.71
C GLN A 583 -30.95 -8.43 -4.82
N SER A 584 -30.48 -9.16 -3.81
CA SER A 584 -31.35 -9.85 -2.84
C SER A 584 -32.11 -8.88 -1.93
N ALA A 585 -31.52 -7.72 -1.60
CA ALA A 585 -32.17 -6.68 -0.81
C ALA A 585 -33.23 -5.93 -1.64
N GLN A 586 -32.93 -5.59 -2.89
CA GLN A 586 -33.88 -5.00 -3.84
C GLN A 586 -35.06 -5.94 -4.12
N GLN A 587 -34.80 -7.23 -4.41
CA GLN A 587 -35.83 -8.25 -4.63
C GLN A 587 -36.70 -8.56 -3.38
N ALA A 588 -36.17 -8.30 -2.17
CA ALA A 588 -36.93 -8.37 -0.91
C ALA A 588 -37.78 -7.11 -0.67
N MET A 589 -37.42 -5.98 -1.27
CA MET A 589 -38.14 -4.71 -1.22
C MET A 589 -39.03 -4.46 -2.46
N SER A 590 -39.20 -5.45 -3.35
CA SER A 590 -39.91 -5.31 -4.64
C SER A 590 -41.34 -4.78 -4.54
N ASN A 591 -41.95 -4.91 -3.36
CA ASN A 591 -43.35 -4.55 -3.08
C ASN A 591 -43.49 -3.17 -2.39
N GLY A 592 -42.42 -2.36 -2.32
CA GLY A 592 -42.56 -0.95 -1.95
C GLY A 592 -43.28 -0.15 -3.03
N ASP A 593 -43.92 0.97 -2.67
CA ASP A 593 -44.70 1.76 -3.62
C ASP A 593 -43.78 2.65 -4.49
N THR A 594 -42.68 3.15 -3.91
CA THR A 594 -41.73 4.05 -4.59
C THR A 594 -40.39 3.38 -4.98
N PRO A 595 -39.66 3.88 -6.00
CA PRO A 595 -38.30 3.42 -6.32
C PRO A 595 -37.32 3.54 -5.14
N LYS A 596 -37.48 4.59 -4.30
CA LYS A 596 -36.72 4.79 -3.06
C LYS A 596 -36.93 3.64 -2.06
N GLU A 597 -38.18 3.19 -1.88
CA GLU A 597 -38.49 2.06 -0.99
C GLU A 597 -38.03 0.72 -1.55
N LYS A 598 -38.16 0.52 -2.88
CA LYS A 598 -37.63 -0.64 -3.61
C LYS A 598 -36.11 -0.73 -3.64
N LEU A 599 -35.40 0.30 -3.13
CA LEU A 599 -33.94 0.45 -3.16
C LEU A 599 -33.36 0.56 -4.59
N GLN A 600 -34.15 1.09 -5.53
CA GLN A 600 -33.76 1.28 -6.93
C GLN A 600 -32.84 2.50 -7.14
N GLY A 601 -32.49 3.26 -6.09
CA GLY A 601 -31.45 4.30 -6.18
C GLY A 601 -30.03 3.78 -6.42
N PHE A 602 -29.83 2.46 -6.48
CA PHE A 602 -28.53 1.81 -6.69
C PHE A 602 -28.58 0.76 -7.81
N ILE A 603 -27.63 0.81 -8.75
CA ILE A 603 -27.40 -0.26 -9.74
C ILE A 603 -26.23 -1.13 -9.29
N SER A 604 -26.48 -2.39 -8.93
CA SER A 604 -25.43 -3.33 -8.50
C SER A 604 -24.51 -3.71 -9.66
N LYS A 605 -23.18 -3.72 -9.45
CA LYS A 605 -22.22 -4.24 -10.42
C LYS A 605 -21.12 -5.09 -9.78
N ILE A 606 -20.62 -6.06 -10.55
CA ILE A 606 -19.40 -6.82 -10.23
C ILE A 606 -18.15 -6.01 -10.60
N GLU A 607 -17.13 -6.06 -9.74
CA GLU A 607 -15.82 -5.43 -9.95
C GLU A 607 -14.72 -6.40 -10.43
N ASP A 608 -13.60 -5.83 -10.86
CA ASP A 608 -12.65 -6.50 -11.76
C ASP A 608 -11.55 -7.33 -11.07
N TRP A 609 -11.15 -7.02 -9.82
CA TRP A 609 -10.09 -7.78 -9.15
C TRP A 609 -10.56 -9.17 -8.71
N HIS A 610 -11.73 -9.27 -8.07
CA HIS A 610 -12.31 -10.56 -7.73
C HIS A 610 -12.69 -11.39 -8.96
N ARG A 611 -13.14 -10.75 -10.06
CA ARG A 611 -13.34 -11.39 -11.38
C ARG A 611 -12.03 -12.00 -11.88
N MET A 612 -10.98 -11.20 -12.05
CA MET A 612 -9.66 -11.65 -12.48
C MET A 612 -9.06 -12.75 -11.58
N MET A 613 -9.21 -12.64 -10.26
CA MET A 613 -8.74 -13.65 -9.31
C MET A 613 -9.45 -14.99 -9.51
N ASN A 614 -10.77 -14.97 -9.73
CA ASN A 614 -11.54 -16.19 -9.98
C ASN A 614 -11.27 -16.75 -11.38
N PHE A 615 -10.95 -15.91 -12.37
CA PHE A 615 -10.52 -16.36 -13.69
C PHE A 615 -9.18 -17.10 -13.62
N LEU A 616 -8.18 -16.57 -12.89
CA LEU A 616 -6.94 -17.32 -12.63
C LEU A 616 -7.19 -18.63 -11.87
N GLU A 617 -8.16 -18.69 -10.95
CA GLU A 617 -8.54 -19.96 -10.31
C GLU A 617 -9.20 -20.94 -11.29
N ALA A 618 -10.03 -20.46 -12.23
CA ALA A 618 -10.60 -21.27 -13.31
C ALA A 618 -9.50 -21.83 -14.23
N ILE A 619 -8.52 -21.00 -14.61
CA ILE A 619 -7.34 -21.42 -15.36
C ILE A 619 -6.54 -22.48 -14.58
N CYS A 620 -6.33 -22.28 -13.27
CA CYS A 620 -5.67 -23.27 -12.42
C CYS A 620 -6.44 -24.59 -12.33
N LYS A 621 -7.78 -24.58 -12.28
CA LYS A 621 -8.60 -25.82 -12.33
C LYS A 621 -8.39 -26.63 -13.61
N LEU A 622 -8.04 -25.98 -14.73
CA LEU A 622 -7.78 -26.65 -16.01
C LEU A 622 -6.32 -27.08 -16.19
N THR A 623 -5.37 -26.38 -15.56
CA THR A 623 -3.94 -26.45 -15.92
C THR A 623 -2.96 -26.68 -14.76
N TYR A 624 -3.41 -26.71 -13.50
CA TYR A 624 -2.56 -26.90 -12.33
C TYR A 624 -2.98 -28.13 -11.51
N ALA A 625 -2.19 -29.21 -11.60
CA ALA A 625 -2.35 -30.43 -10.81
C ALA A 625 -1.35 -30.49 -9.64
N GLN A 626 -1.59 -31.41 -8.69
CA GLN A 626 -0.66 -31.62 -7.56
C GLN A 626 0.56 -32.50 -7.92
N SER A 627 0.54 -33.18 -9.08
CA SER A 627 1.69 -33.92 -9.62
C SER A 627 2.87 -32.99 -9.88
N THR A 628 4.08 -33.42 -9.51
CA THR A 628 5.33 -32.75 -9.86
C THR A 628 6.15 -33.53 -10.90
N MET A 629 5.63 -34.66 -11.39
CA MET A 629 6.34 -35.59 -12.28
C MET A 629 6.35 -35.12 -13.74
N ASP A 630 5.36 -34.31 -14.11
CA ASP A 630 5.07 -33.92 -15.48
C ASP A 630 5.88 -32.66 -15.87
N ARG A 631 7.03 -32.88 -16.51
CA ARG A 631 7.93 -31.82 -17.02
C ARG A 631 7.17 -30.89 -17.98
N GLY A 632 7.40 -29.58 -17.88
CA GLY A 632 6.68 -28.57 -18.65
C GLY A 632 5.29 -28.15 -18.11
N THR A 633 4.83 -28.70 -16.98
CA THR A 633 3.57 -28.23 -16.36
C THR A 633 3.75 -26.99 -15.49
N ALA A 634 2.68 -26.23 -15.22
CA ALA A 634 2.70 -25.09 -14.30
C ALA A 634 3.17 -25.48 -12.88
N CYS A 635 2.82 -26.69 -12.40
CA CYS A 635 3.31 -27.22 -11.13
C CYS A 635 4.81 -27.57 -11.18
N TYR A 636 5.29 -28.10 -12.31
CA TYR A 636 6.73 -28.28 -12.55
C TYR A 636 7.47 -26.94 -12.55
N PHE A 637 7.01 -25.94 -13.33
CA PHE A 637 7.65 -24.62 -13.42
C PHE A 637 7.71 -23.89 -12.08
N ARG A 638 6.66 -23.97 -11.26
CA ARG A 638 6.68 -23.49 -9.87
C ARG A 638 7.89 -24.02 -9.09
N ASN A 639 8.16 -25.32 -9.19
CA ASN A 639 9.24 -25.96 -8.44
C ASN A 639 10.60 -25.65 -9.06
N PHE A 640 10.69 -25.64 -10.40
CA PHE A 640 11.87 -25.27 -11.18
C PHE A 640 12.33 -23.81 -10.92
N LEU A 641 11.38 -22.90 -10.71
CA LEU A 641 11.61 -21.50 -10.30
C LEU A 641 11.67 -21.33 -8.77
N ASN A 642 11.53 -22.40 -7.98
CA ASN A 642 11.55 -22.38 -6.51
C ASN A 642 10.53 -21.37 -5.89
N LEU A 643 9.37 -21.19 -6.52
CA LEU A 643 8.32 -20.24 -6.13
C LEU A 643 7.50 -20.74 -4.93
N ARG A 644 8.14 -20.81 -3.75
CA ARG A 644 7.55 -21.27 -2.48
C ARG A 644 6.38 -20.43 -1.96
N ASN A 645 6.16 -19.25 -2.54
CA ASN A 645 5.01 -18.39 -2.30
C ASN A 645 3.74 -18.85 -3.05
N VAL A 646 3.87 -19.63 -4.12
CA VAL A 646 2.73 -20.33 -4.76
C VAL A 646 2.34 -21.50 -3.86
N LYS A 647 1.27 -21.31 -3.06
CA LYS A 647 0.79 -22.29 -2.09
C LYS A 647 -0.67 -22.04 -1.74
N ALA A 648 -1.36 -23.08 -1.26
CA ALA A 648 -2.79 -23.06 -0.96
C ALA A 648 -3.65 -22.63 -2.18
N GLU A 649 -4.93 -22.36 -1.93
CA GLU A 649 -5.88 -21.85 -2.94
C GLU A 649 -5.40 -20.53 -3.56
N VAL A 650 -5.70 -20.32 -4.85
CA VAL A 650 -5.27 -19.15 -5.63
C VAL A 650 -5.57 -17.83 -4.92
N LYS A 651 -6.75 -17.67 -4.31
CA LYS A 651 -7.14 -16.44 -3.58
C LYS A 651 -6.14 -16.01 -2.49
N ASN A 652 -5.51 -16.97 -1.80
CA ASN A 652 -4.57 -16.72 -0.72
C ASN A 652 -3.14 -16.39 -1.21
N ALA A 653 -2.87 -16.60 -2.50
CA ALA A 653 -1.55 -16.46 -3.12
C ALA A 653 -1.64 -15.85 -4.53
N PHE A 654 -2.68 -15.05 -4.80
CA PHE A 654 -3.09 -14.63 -6.16
C PHE A 654 -1.92 -14.06 -6.97
N ARG A 655 -1.18 -13.12 -6.37
CA ARG A 655 -0.02 -12.46 -6.99
C ARG A 655 1.16 -13.41 -7.28
N ALA A 656 1.30 -14.51 -6.53
CA ALA A 656 2.32 -15.52 -6.77
C ALA A 656 1.94 -16.47 -7.91
N TYR A 657 0.67 -16.90 -7.97
CA TYR A 657 0.15 -17.65 -9.13
C TYR A 657 0.21 -16.77 -10.40
N LYS A 658 -0.26 -15.52 -10.34
CA LYS A 658 -0.22 -14.56 -11.45
C LYS A 658 1.20 -14.40 -12.01
N LEU A 659 2.20 -14.25 -11.14
CA LEU A 659 3.61 -14.20 -11.53
C LEU A 659 4.05 -15.47 -12.29
N LEU A 660 3.79 -16.66 -11.73
CA LEU A 660 4.14 -17.94 -12.35
C LEU A 660 3.55 -18.08 -13.77
N TYR A 661 2.26 -17.80 -13.94
CA TYR A 661 1.62 -17.91 -15.25
C TYR A 661 2.17 -16.87 -16.24
N TYR A 662 2.40 -15.62 -15.81
CA TYR A 662 2.96 -14.59 -16.69
C TYR A 662 4.41 -14.90 -17.10
N THR A 663 5.23 -15.49 -16.21
CA THR A 663 6.57 -15.99 -16.59
C THR A 663 6.50 -17.07 -17.66
N ILE A 664 5.51 -17.97 -17.59
CA ILE A 664 5.30 -19.01 -18.62
C ILE A 664 4.82 -18.38 -19.93
N PHE A 665 3.81 -17.50 -19.90
CA PHE A 665 3.30 -16.82 -21.09
C PHE A 665 4.38 -16.00 -21.80
N ASP A 666 5.19 -15.24 -21.05
CA ASP A 666 6.25 -14.42 -21.65
C ASP A 666 7.37 -15.28 -22.24
N ALA A 667 7.64 -16.46 -21.66
CA ALA A 667 8.54 -17.46 -22.24
C ALA A 667 7.97 -18.05 -23.55
N CYS A 668 6.68 -18.37 -23.59
CA CYS A 668 5.98 -18.80 -24.82
C CYS A 668 6.11 -17.73 -25.92
N CYS A 669 5.83 -16.45 -25.60
CA CYS A 669 5.97 -15.33 -26.53
C CYS A 669 7.38 -15.24 -27.14
N CYS A 670 8.43 -15.40 -26.33
CA CYS A 670 9.81 -15.35 -26.82
C CYS A 670 10.12 -16.51 -27.77
N ILE A 671 9.71 -17.74 -27.43
CA ILE A 671 9.97 -18.92 -28.28
C ILE A 671 9.24 -18.80 -29.63
N LEU A 672 7.96 -18.42 -29.60
CA LEU A 672 7.17 -18.25 -30.81
C LEU A 672 7.74 -17.13 -31.69
N PHE A 673 8.25 -16.05 -31.10
CA PHE A 673 8.93 -14.99 -31.85
C PHE A 673 10.21 -15.47 -32.53
N MET A 674 11.12 -16.16 -31.82
CA MET A 674 12.35 -16.69 -32.45
C MET A 674 12.06 -17.76 -33.52
N LYS A 675 11.00 -18.56 -33.33
CA LYS A 675 10.55 -19.57 -34.30
C LYS A 675 10.13 -18.95 -35.63
N GLN A 676 9.56 -17.74 -35.63
CA GLN A 676 9.22 -17.00 -36.86
C GLN A 676 10.45 -16.70 -37.74
N PHE A 677 11.63 -16.59 -37.13
CA PHE A 677 12.93 -16.40 -37.80
C PHE A 677 13.74 -17.70 -37.86
N ASN A 678 13.07 -18.86 -37.84
CA ASN A 678 13.66 -20.21 -37.86
C ASN A 678 14.77 -20.45 -36.82
N THR A 679 14.76 -19.69 -35.73
CA THR A 679 15.85 -19.67 -34.74
C THR A 679 15.39 -20.32 -33.43
N HIS A 680 16.20 -21.26 -32.93
CA HIS A 680 15.95 -21.95 -31.65
C HIS A 680 16.88 -21.49 -30.52
N ASP A 681 17.86 -20.62 -30.81
CA ASP A 681 18.70 -19.99 -29.80
C ASP A 681 18.08 -18.65 -29.37
N LEU A 682 17.72 -18.53 -28.10
CA LEU A 682 17.16 -17.31 -27.51
C LEU A 682 18.22 -16.21 -27.31
N ASP A 683 19.50 -16.55 -27.35
CA ASP A 683 20.63 -15.60 -27.32
C ASP A 683 21.16 -15.31 -28.74
N GLY A 684 20.53 -15.89 -29.78
CA GLY A 684 20.89 -15.74 -31.19
C GLY A 684 20.44 -14.43 -31.83
N VAL A 685 21.09 -14.05 -32.95
CA VAL A 685 20.79 -12.82 -33.69
C VAL A 685 19.58 -13.02 -34.59
N ILE A 686 18.61 -12.10 -34.51
CA ILE A 686 17.42 -12.06 -35.36
C ILE A 686 17.74 -11.31 -36.65
N GLU A 687 17.45 -11.93 -37.79
CA GLU A 687 17.55 -11.29 -39.11
C GLU A 687 16.42 -10.27 -39.29
N LEU A 688 16.72 -9.00 -38.98
CA LEU A 688 15.83 -7.87 -39.25
C LEU A 688 15.85 -7.54 -40.76
N PRO A 689 14.77 -6.95 -41.32
CA PRO A 689 14.72 -6.54 -42.72
C PRO A 689 15.93 -5.68 -43.14
N SER A 690 16.39 -5.83 -44.37
CA SER A 690 17.56 -5.09 -44.89
C SER A 690 17.39 -3.58 -44.84
N ASP A 691 16.17 -3.10 -45.04
CA ASP A 691 15.78 -1.68 -44.97
C ASP A 691 15.40 -1.21 -43.55
N PHE A 692 15.49 -2.07 -42.52
CA PHE A 692 15.01 -1.76 -41.16
C PHE A 692 15.70 -0.56 -40.51
N LYS A 693 16.93 -0.23 -40.92
CA LYS A 693 17.65 0.97 -40.46
C LYS A 693 17.13 2.28 -41.06
N GLU A 694 16.45 2.20 -42.20
CA GLU A 694 15.92 3.34 -42.96
C GLU A 694 14.44 3.61 -42.61
N LYS A 695 13.77 2.63 -41.99
CA LYS A 695 12.39 2.75 -41.49
C LYS A 695 12.25 3.76 -40.35
N SER A 696 11.14 4.51 -40.36
CA SER A 696 10.75 5.37 -39.24
C SER A 696 10.39 4.56 -37.98
N SER A 697 10.33 5.23 -36.82
CA SER A 697 9.90 4.62 -35.54
C SER A 697 8.55 3.92 -35.65
N GLU A 698 7.59 4.57 -36.32
CA GLU A 698 6.23 4.08 -36.55
C GLU A 698 6.23 2.86 -37.47
N GLN A 699 7.03 2.89 -38.54
CA GLN A 699 7.20 1.77 -39.46
C GLN A 699 7.88 0.56 -38.78
N LYS A 700 8.86 0.78 -37.89
CA LYS A 700 9.45 -0.27 -37.06
C LYS A 700 8.42 -0.89 -36.12
N VAL A 701 7.66 -0.06 -35.38
CA VAL A 701 6.61 -0.52 -34.44
C VAL A 701 5.51 -1.29 -35.18
N GLN A 702 5.07 -0.81 -36.34
CA GLN A 702 4.07 -1.51 -37.16
C GLN A 702 4.61 -2.84 -37.70
N TRP A 703 5.87 -2.92 -38.12
CA TRP A 703 6.49 -4.18 -38.52
C TRP A 703 6.49 -5.21 -37.37
N LEU A 704 6.86 -4.80 -36.15
CA LEU A 704 6.85 -5.68 -34.99
C LEU A 704 5.42 -6.13 -34.64
N LEU A 705 4.45 -5.22 -34.65
CA LEU A 705 3.05 -5.55 -34.41
C LEU A 705 2.49 -6.49 -35.48
N ASN A 706 2.91 -6.37 -36.75
CA ASN A 706 2.54 -7.32 -37.80
C ASN A 706 3.10 -8.72 -37.53
N VAL A 707 4.38 -8.83 -37.15
CA VAL A 707 5.01 -10.13 -36.79
C VAL A 707 4.31 -10.76 -35.59
N CYS A 708 4.03 -9.98 -34.54
CA CYS A 708 3.30 -10.47 -33.37
C CYS A 708 1.84 -10.83 -33.69
N SER A 709 1.20 -10.15 -34.64
CA SER A 709 -0.14 -10.47 -35.14
C SER A 709 -0.18 -11.80 -35.88
N SER A 710 0.81 -12.11 -36.74
CA SER A 710 0.94 -13.44 -37.34
C SER A 710 1.12 -14.55 -36.31
N ILE A 711 1.91 -14.31 -35.25
CA ILE A 711 2.08 -15.27 -34.15
C ILE A 711 0.76 -15.49 -33.39
N VAL A 712 -0.01 -14.43 -33.13
CA VAL A 712 -1.33 -14.54 -32.48
C VAL A 712 -2.33 -15.27 -33.39
N GLU A 713 -2.33 -15.01 -34.70
CA GLU A 713 -3.18 -15.71 -35.66
C GLU A 713 -2.88 -17.22 -35.69
N GLU A 714 -1.61 -17.61 -35.85
CA GLU A 714 -1.20 -19.01 -35.94
C GLU A 714 -1.33 -19.77 -34.60
N TRP A 715 -0.93 -19.17 -33.47
CA TRP A 715 -0.79 -19.89 -32.20
C TRP A 715 -1.90 -19.63 -31.19
N PHE A 716 -2.66 -18.54 -31.33
CA PHE A 716 -3.81 -18.24 -30.47
C PHE A 716 -5.14 -18.56 -31.17
N PHE A 717 -5.36 -18.09 -32.40
CA PHE A 717 -6.60 -18.35 -33.16
C PHE A 717 -6.53 -19.62 -34.03
N GLU A 718 -5.31 -20.13 -34.30
CA GLU A 718 -5.07 -21.28 -35.19
C GLU A 718 -5.61 -21.05 -36.63
N ASN A 719 -5.69 -19.78 -37.05
CA ASN A 719 -6.34 -19.31 -38.29
C ASN A 719 -7.86 -19.63 -38.35
N THR A 720 -8.55 -19.66 -37.20
CA THR A 720 -9.97 -20.05 -37.10
C THR A 720 -10.77 -19.18 -36.11
N ASP A 721 -12.08 -19.08 -36.32
CA ASP A 721 -13.01 -18.56 -35.31
C ASP A 721 -13.18 -19.58 -34.18
N MET A 722 -12.49 -19.35 -33.07
CA MET A 722 -12.49 -20.26 -31.92
C MET A 722 -13.87 -20.45 -31.27
N PHE A 723 -14.84 -19.58 -31.57
CA PHE A 723 -16.16 -19.55 -30.97
C PHE A 723 -17.27 -19.99 -31.93
N GLN A 724 -16.96 -20.34 -33.18
CA GLN A 724 -17.96 -20.74 -34.19
C GLN A 724 -18.89 -21.85 -33.68
N GLU A 725 -18.36 -23.00 -33.23
CA GLU A 725 -19.18 -24.10 -32.64
C GLU A 725 -20.07 -23.60 -31.50
N VAL A 726 -19.59 -22.64 -30.69
CA VAL A 726 -20.31 -22.14 -29.52
C VAL A 726 -21.45 -21.22 -29.91
N ARG A 727 -21.30 -20.38 -30.94
CA ARG A 727 -22.37 -19.48 -31.42
C ARG A 727 -23.40 -20.26 -32.24
N GLU A 728 -22.98 -21.09 -33.18
CA GLU A 728 -23.88 -21.96 -33.99
C GLU A 728 -24.80 -22.81 -33.08
N ILE A 729 -24.23 -23.45 -32.05
CA ILE A 729 -25.00 -24.26 -31.09
C ILE A 729 -25.90 -23.42 -30.16
N LEU A 730 -25.65 -22.13 -30.00
CA LEU A 730 -26.51 -21.23 -29.24
C LEU A 730 -27.60 -20.58 -30.11
N GLU A 731 -27.44 -20.56 -31.43
CA GLU A 731 -28.40 -20.03 -32.41
C GLU A 731 -29.36 -21.12 -32.94
N ASP A 732 -28.92 -22.38 -33.03
CA ASP A 732 -29.75 -23.53 -33.44
C ASP A 732 -30.87 -23.84 -32.40
N PRO A 733 -32.16 -23.60 -32.71
CA PRO A 733 -33.26 -23.82 -31.77
C PRO A 733 -33.57 -25.31 -31.56
N ASP A 734 -33.25 -26.17 -32.52
CA ASP A 734 -33.49 -27.62 -32.47
C ASP A 734 -32.38 -28.36 -31.70
N HIS A 735 -31.27 -27.69 -31.40
CA HIS A 735 -30.13 -28.30 -30.70
C HIS A 735 -30.52 -28.80 -29.28
N PRO A 736 -30.11 -30.02 -28.87
CA PRO A 736 -30.42 -30.61 -27.55
C PRO A 736 -30.13 -29.78 -26.29
N GLU A 737 -29.27 -28.77 -26.37
CA GLU A 737 -28.95 -27.87 -25.25
C GLU A 737 -29.92 -26.66 -25.16
N ASN A 738 -30.67 -26.36 -26.23
CA ASN A 738 -31.63 -25.26 -26.31
C ASN A 738 -33.09 -25.70 -26.07
N TYR A 739 -33.32 -27.01 -25.92
CA TYR A 739 -34.58 -27.62 -25.48
C TYR A 739 -35.14 -27.07 -24.14
N TRP A 740 -34.34 -26.35 -23.34
CA TRP A 740 -34.79 -25.73 -22.08
C TRP A 740 -34.78 -24.19 -22.18
N VAL A 741 -35.35 -23.67 -23.27
CA VAL A 741 -35.55 -22.23 -23.53
C VAL A 741 -36.98 -21.78 -23.15
N LEU A 742 -37.16 -20.47 -22.94
CA LEU A 742 -38.44 -19.84 -22.59
C LEU A 742 -39.18 -19.41 -23.86
N ASN A 743 -40.52 -19.42 -23.83
CA ASN A 743 -41.35 -18.69 -24.78
C ASN A 743 -41.37 -17.18 -24.45
N GLU A 744 -41.99 -16.39 -25.33
CA GLU A 744 -42.17 -14.94 -25.20
C GLU A 744 -42.83 -14.53 -23.85
N GLU A 745 -43.76 -15.35 -23.33
CA GLU A 745 -44.40 -15.15 -22.02
C GLU A 745 -43.45 -15.35 -20.83
N GLY A 746 -42.21 -15.78 -21.04
CA GLY A 746 -41.24 -16.10 -19.99
C GLY A 746 -41.52 -17.43 -19.27
N ARG A 747 -42.10 -18.42 -19.97
CA ARG A 747 -42.37 -19.78 -19.44
C ARG A 747 -41.71 -20.84 -20.32
N PHE A 748 -41.45 -22.02 -19.76
CA PHE A 748 -40.98 -23.18 -20.52
C PHE A 748 -42.18 -23.90 -21.16
N PRO A 749 -42.33 -23.92 -22.50
CA PRO A 749 -43.41 -24.64 -23.17
C PRO A 749 -43.16 -26.16 -23.15
N CYS A 750 -44.22 -26.96 -23.24
CA CYS A 750 -44.10 -28.39 -23.47
C CYS A 750 -44.03 -28.71 -24.95
N HIS A 751 -43.01 -29.46 -25.36
CA HIS A 751 -42.77 -29.83 -26.77
C HIS A 751 -43.83 -30.76 -27.37
N PHE A 752 -44.79 -31.23 -26.56
CA PHE A 752 -45.79 -32.23 -26.93
C PHE A 752 -47.24 -31.80 -26.62
N CYS A 753 -47.47 -30.66 -25.95
CA CYS A 753 -48.81 -30.07 -25.79
C CYS A 753 -48.77 -28.60 -25.35
N ILE A 754 -49.92 -27.93 -25.42
CA ILE A 754 -50.13 -26.49 -25.11
C ILE A 754 -49.82 -26.04 -23.66
N LYS A 755 -49.23 -26.89 -22.81
CA LYS A 755 -48.98 -26.55 -21.39
C LYS A 755 -47.63 -25.85 -21.21
N THR A 756 -47.65 -24.67 -20.60
CA THR A 756 -46.45 -23.91 -20.23
C THR A 756 -46.17 -24.02 -18.73
N TYR A 757 -44.88 -23.96 -18.34
CA TYR A 757 -44.40 -24.20 -16.98
C TYR A 757 -43.42 -23.13 -16.53
N PHE A 758 -43.51 -22.68 -15.28
CA PHE A 758 -42.54 -21.72 -14.71
C PHE A 758 -41.15 -22.32 -14.48
N HIS A 759 -41.04 -23.65 -14.32
CA HIS A 759 -39.77 -24.29 -13.95
C HIS A 759 -39.43 -25.49 -14.85
N VAL A 760 -38.17 -25.55 -15.31
CA VAL A 760 -37.61 -26.69 -16.07
C VAL A 760 -37.81 -28.03 -15.36
N GLY A 761 -37.75 -28.07 -14.02
CA GLY A 761 -38.01 -29.29 -13.24
C GLY A 761 -39.45 -29.77 -13.33
N SER A 762 -40.41 -28.84 -13.34
CA SER A 762 -41.83 -29.14 -13.52
C SER A 762 -42.12 -29.60 -14.95
N LEU A 763 -41.51 -28.95 -15.96
CA LEU A 763 -41.63 -29.37 -17.36
C LEU A 763 -41.04 -30.77 -17.57
N LYS A 764 -39.81 -31.05 -17.12
CA LYS A 764 -39.19 -32.39 -17.15
C LYS A 764 -40.04 -33.46 -16.48
N THR A 765 -40.75 -33.09 -15.42
CA THR A 765 -41.66 -34.00 -14.71
C THR A 765 -42.94 -34.23 -15.52
N HIS A 766 -43.49 -33.19 -16.15
CA HIS A 766 -44.66 -33.30 -17.02
C HIS A 766 -44.37 -34.12 -18.29
N GLU A 767 -43.30 -33.82 -19.03
CA GLU A 767 -42.91 -34.56 -20.22
C GLU A 767 -42.68 -36.05 -19.92
N ARG A 768 -42.00 -36.36 -18.82
CA ARG A 768 -41.75 -37.74 -18.38
C ARG A 768 -43.02 -38.50 -18.00
N ILE A 769 -44.01 -37.85 -17.40
CA ILE A 769 -45.23 -38.51 -16.88
C ILE A 769 -46.33 -38.54 -17.94
N CYS A 770 -46.58 -37.44 -18.65
CA CYS A 770 -47.69 -37.31 -19.60
C CYS A 770 -47.31 -37.70 -21.04
N HIS A 771 -46.05 -37.53 -21.42
CA HIS A 771 -45.57 -37.76 -22.79
C HIS A 771 -44.48 -38.85 -22.88
N GLN A 772 -44.15 -39.48 -21.74
CA GLN A 772 -43.12 -40.52 -21.58
C GLN A 772 -41.70 -40.08 -22.06
N HIS A 773 -41.50 -38.78 -22.26
CA HIS A 773 -40.26 -38.20 -22.77
C HIS A 773 -39.35 -37.75 -21.62
N ASN A 774 -38.09 -38.21 -21.61
CA ASN A 774 -37.14 -37.90 -20.53
C ASN A 774 -36.27 -36.66 -20.83
N GLY A 775 -36.70 -35.81 -21.77
CA GLY A 775 -35.86 -34.78 -22.39
C GLY A 775 -34.88 -35.37 -23.41
N PRO A 776 -34.19 -34.51 -24.18
CA PRO A 776 -33.23 -34.96 -25.18
C PRO A 776 -32.02 -35.62 -24.51
N LYS A 777 -31.45 -36.62 -25.19
CA LYS A 777 -30.20 -37.26 -24.78
C LYS A 777 -29.03 -36.31 -25.06
N ILE A 778 -28.74 -35.42 -24.10
CA ILE A 778 -27.54 -34.58 -24.11
C ILE A 778 -26.32 -35.47 -24.41
N GLU A 779 -25.63 -35.21 -25.52
CA GLU A 779 -24.44 -35.98 -25.89
C GLU A 779 -23.42 -35.90 -24.75
N LYS A 780 -22.91 -37.04 -24.29
CA LYS A 780 -21.72 -37.06 -23.40
C LYS A 780 -20.62 -36.23 -24.07
N LYS A 781 -19.84 -35.46 -23.29
CA LYS A 781 -18.74 -34.60 -23.80
C LYS A 781 -18.11 -35.24 -25.03
N LYS A 782 -18.18 -34.56 -26.19
CA LYS A 782 -17.49 -34.99 -27.41
C LYS A 782 -16.01 -35.01 -27.05
N LYS A 783 -15.50 -36.18 -26.68
CA LYS A 783 -14.06 -36.40 -26.57
C LYS A 783 -13.53 -36.10 -27.96
N SER A 784 -12.63 -35.12 -28.07
CA SER A 784 -11.79 -34.99 -29.26
C SER A 784 -11.27 -36.39 -29.58
N LYS A 785 -11.46 -36.83 -30.83
CA LYS A 785 -11.11 -38.20 -31.24
C LYS A 785 -9.62 -38.35 -31.02
N THR A 786 -9.22 -39.00 -29.92
CA THR A 786 -7.81 -39.20 -29.57
C THR A 786 -7.18 -40.06 -30.64
N SER A 787 -6.59 -39.40 -31.62
CA SER A 787 -5.94 -40.01 -32.77
C SER A 787 -4.75 -40.85 -32.29
N ALA A 788 -4.22 -41.69 -33.17
CA ALA A 788 -2.95 -42.35 -32.93
C ALA A 788 -1.75 -41.37 -32.86
N THR A 789 -1.98 -40.06 -33.02
CA THR A 789 -0.96 -39.01 -33.10
C THR A 789 -1.00 -37.97 -31.98
N ASP A 790 -2.03 -37.94 -31.12
CA ASP A 790 -2.25 -36.89 -30.11
C ASP A 790 -1.04 -36.62 -29.18
N ASP A 791 -0.81 -35.35 -28.87
CA ASP A 791 0.34 -34.83 -28.11
C ASP A 791 -0.14 -33.92 -26.97
N GLN A 792 -0.18 -34.49 -25.76
CA GLN A 792 -0.73 -33.82 -24.59
C GLN A 792 0.12 -32.65 -24.09
N LEU A 793 1.45 -32.70 -24.29
CA LEU A 793 2.34 -31.62 -23.87
C LEU A 793 2.18 -30.40 -24.76
N PHE A 794 2.20 -30.62 -26.09
CA PHE A 794 1.94 -29.55 -27.07
C PHE A 794 0.57 -28.91 -26.82
N ASN A 795 -0.50 -29.70 -26.76
CA ASN A 795 -1.85 -29.19 -26.56
C ASN A 795 -1.99 -28.37 -25.26
N TYR A 796 -1.35 -28.82 -24.17
CA TYR A 796 -1.39 -28.16 -22.86
C TYR A 796 -0.60 -26.84 -22.82
N ILE A 797 0.54 -26.75 -23.51
CA ILE A 797 1.32 -25.50 -23.58
C ILE A 797 0.58 -24.44 -24.41
N ILE A 798 -0.08 -24.85 -25.49
CA ILE A 798 -0.98 -23.96 -26.25
C ILE A 798 -2.19 -23.52 -25.40
N LEU A 799 -2.81 -24.44 -24.66
CA LEU A 799 -3.90 -24.10 -23.72
C LEU A 799 -3.45 -23.08 -22.65
N LEU A 800 -2.25 -23.26 -22.07
CA LEU A 800 -1.66 -22.30 -21.12
C LEU A 800 -1.42 -20.93 -21.77
N PHE A 801 -0.88 -20.90 -22.99
CA PHE A 801 -0.65 -19.67 -23.74
C PHE A 801 -1.95 -18.90 -23.97
N LYS A 802 -3.00 -19.59 -24.49
CA LYS A 802 -4.31 -18.96 -24.75
C LYS A 802 -4.96 -18.44 -23.47
N LEU A 803 -5.09 -19.28 -22.43
CA LEU A 803 -5.73 -18.90 -21.18
C LEU A 803 -4.99 -17.77 -20.45
N THR A 804 -3.65 -17.80 -20.45
CA THR A 804 -2.86 -16.74 -19.79
C THR A 804 -2.88 -15.44 -20.58
N GLY A 805 -2.93 -15.51 -21.92
CA GLY A 805 -3.11 -14.33 -22.77
C GLY A 805 -4.39 -13.57 -22.42
N LEU A 806 -5.52 -14.28 -22.29
CA LEU A 806 -6.80 -13.69 -21.84
C LEU A 806 -6.69 -13.04 -20.45
N LEU A 807 -6.03 -13.72 -19.50
CA LEU A 807 -5.85 -13.20 -18.14
C LEU A 807 -4.96 -11.94 -18.12
N LYS A 808 -3.92 -11.89 -18.96
CA LYS A 808 -3.04 -10.71 -19.13
C LYS A 808 -3.75 -9.60 -19.91
N ASN A 809 -4.74 -9.94 -20.75
CA ASN A 809 -5.58 -8.98 -21.45
C ASN A 809 -6.48 -8.19 -20.48
N LEU A 810 -7.23 -8.88 -19.61
CA LEU A 810 -8.03 -8.24 -18.55
C LEU A 810 -7.15 -7.42 -17.59
N ASP A 811 -6.03 -7.98 -17.13
CA ASP A 811 -5.14 -7.29 -16.19
C ASP A 811 -4.55 -5.98 -16.76
N THR A 812 -4.07 -6.02 -18.00
CA THR A 812 -3.52 -4.82 -18.64
C THR A 812 -4.60 -3.80 -19.01
N ALA A 813 -5.83 -4.22 -19.28
CA ALA A 813 -6.97 -3.30 -19.41
C ALA A 813 -7.23 -2.53 -18.12
N ILE A 814 -7.17 -3.19 -16.96
CA ILE A 814 -7.30 -2.55 -15.63
C ILE A 814 -6.15 -1.55 -15.41
N ASP A 815 -4.90 -1.94 -15.65
CA ASP A 815 -3.74 -1.03 -15.51
C ASP A 815 -3.87 0.21 -16.43
N MET A 816 -4.34 0.03 -17.67
CA MET A 816 -4.51 1.07 -18.70
C MET A 816 -5.81 1.90 -18.57
N ALA A 817 -6.70 1.56 -17.62
CA ALA A 817 -8.07 2.09 -17.56
C ALA A 817 -8.88 1.93 -18.87
N ASP A 818 -8.61 0.88 -19.64
CA ASP A 818 -9.39 0.51 -20.82
C ASP A 818 -10.67 -0.22 -20.39
N GLY A 819 -11.70 0.58 -20.14
CA GLY A 819 -13.02 0.11 -19.71
C GLY A 819 -13.70 -0.80 -20.72
N ARG A 820 -13.62 -0.46 -22.02
CA ARG A 820 -14.28 -1.22 -23.10
C ARG A 820 -13.69 -2.63 -23.20
N ARG A 821 -12.36 -2.75 -23.18
CA ARG A 821 -11.63 -4.03 -23.15
C ARG A 821 -11.86 -4.83 -21.87
N SER A 822 -11.91 -4.15 -20.71
CA SER A 822 -12.24 -4.82 -19.44
C SER A 822 -13.63 -5.45 -19.50
N VAL A 823 -14.65 -4.74 -19.98
CA VAL A 823 -16.02 -5.28 -20.09
C VAL A 823 -16.10 -6.40 -21.13
N ARG A 824 -15.60 -6.17 -22.35
CA ARG A 824 -15.63 -7.16 -23.45
C ARG A 824 -14.93 -8.48 -23.10
N SER A 825 -13.91 -8.45 -22.22
CA SER A 825 -13.26 -9.68 -21.74
C SER A 825 -14.20 -10.65 -21.00
N ALA A 826 -15.31 -10.17 -20.44
CA ALA A 826 -16.30 -11.02 -19.75
C ALA A 826 -16.93 -12.08 -20.68
N LYS A 827 -17.08 -11.80 -21.97
CA LYS A 827 -17.57 -12.76 -22.98
C LYS A 827 -16.58 -13.92 -23.20
N TYR A 828 -15.28 -13.67 -23.06
CA TYR A 828 -14.23 -14.69 -23.13
C TYR A 828 -14.14 -15.51 -21.84
N GLU A 829 -14.37 -14.88 -20.68
CA GLU A 829 -14.36 -15.55 -19.37
C GLU A 829 -15.58 -16.45 -19.16
N LEU A 830 -16.76 -16.05 -19.62
CA LEU A 830 -18.05 -16.71 -19.41
C LEU A 830 -18.02 -18.23 -19.77
N PRO A 831 -17.58 -18.64 -20.98
CA PRO A 831 -17.32 -20.04 -21.33
C PRO A 831 -16.41 -20.81 -20.35
N ILE A 832 -15.35 -20.17 -19.86
CA ILE A 832 -14.36 -20.80 -18.97
C ILE A 832 -14.91 -20.94 -17.55
N PHE A 833 -15.69 -19.96 -17.08
CA PHE A 833 -16.43 -20.09 -15.83
C PHE A 833 -17.52 -21.16 -15.91
N ASN A 834 -18.16 -21.36 -17.07
CA ASN A 834 -19.14 -22.42 -17.26
C ASN A 834 -18.48 -23.81 -17.19
N THR A 835 -17.45 -24.05 -18.02
CA THR A 835 -16.74 -25.35 -18.06
C THR A 835 -16.05 -25.73 -16.75
N THR A 836 -15.61 -24.74 -15.95
CA THR A 836 -14.96 -24.97 -14.64
C THR A 836 -15.91 -24.94 -13.44
N ASN A 837 -17.24 -24.88 -13.68
CA ASN A 837 -18.29 -24.82 -12.68
C ASN A 837 -18.11 -23.66 -11.66
N LYS A 838 -17.71 -22.49 -12.16
CA LYS A 838 -17.60 -21.22 -11.42
C LYS A 838 -18.90 -20.41 -11.55
N LEU A 839 -20.05 -21.03 -11.27
CA LEU A 839 -21.39 -20.50 -11.60
C LEU A 839 -21.65 -19.06 -11.11
N LYS A 840 -21.13 -18.65 -9.95
CA LYS A 840 -21.22 -17.25 -9.49
C LYS A 840 -20.67 -16.25 -10.52
N TYR A 841 -19.54 -16.58 -11.14
CA TYR A 841 -18.87 -15.72 -12.12
C TYR A 841 -19.44 -15.89 -13.54
N VAL A 842 -20.02 -17.05 -13.88
CA VAL A 842 -20.94 -17.19 -15.04
C VAL A 842 -22.05 -16.14 -14.95
N ILE A 843 -22.73 -16.07 -13.80
CA ILE A 843 -23.77 -15.07 -13.53
C ILE A 843 -23.20 -13.65 -13.58
N GLY A 844 -21.99 -13.43 -13.03
CA GLY A 844 -21.32 -12.13 -13.06
C GLY A 844 -21.06 -11.60 -14.47
N CYS A 845 -20.56 -12.44 -15.38
CA CYS A 845 -20.35 -12.08 -16.78
C CYS A 845 -21.67 -11.84 -17.53
N ILE A 846 -22.70 -12.66 -17.27
CA ILE A 846 -24.05 -12.47 -17.85
C ILE A 846 -24.65 -11.13 -17.41
N HIS A 847 -24.56 -10.79 -16.12
CA HIS A 847 -25.02 -9.50 -15.60
C HIS A 847 -24.23 -8.33 -16.21
N LEU A 848 -22.89 -8.42 -16.24
CA LEU A 848 -22.04 -7.35 -16.75
C LEU A 848 -22.30 -7.07 -18.24
N THR A 849 -22.41 -8.13 -19.06
CA THR A 849 -22.70 -8.03 -20.50
C THR A 849 -24.09 -7.42 -20.74
N ALA A 850 -25.12 -7.91 -20.04
CA ALA A 850 -26.48 -7.37 -20.20
C ALA A 850 -26.57 -5.89 -19.78
N LEU A 851 -25.90 -5.49 -18.68
CA LEU A 851 -25.81 -4.09 -18.27
C LEU A 851 -25.03 -3.23 -19.29
N SER A 852 -23.97 -3.76 -19.91
CA SER A 852 -23.17 -2.97 -20.87
C SER A 852 -23.74 -2.90 -22.28
N GLU A 853 -24.71 -3.75 -22.65
CA GLU A 853 -25.14 -3.92 -24.04
C GLU A 853 -26.67 -3.85 -24.25
N GLU A 854 -27.51 -3.95 -23.21
CA GLU A 854 -28.98 -3.95 -23.34
C GLU A 854 -29.74 -3.18 -22.25
N THR A 855 -29.44 -3.37 -20.97
CA THR A 855 -30.36 -2.94 -19.88
C THR A 855 -30.07 -1.55 -19.28
N LEU A 856 -29.07 -0.83 -19.76
CA LEU A 856 -28.73 0.53 -19.29
C LEU A 856 -28.86 1.56 -20.41
N SER A 857 -29.26 2.78 -20.04
CA SER A 857 -29.28 3.92 -20.98
C SER A 857 -27.86 4.23 -21.51
N PRO A 858 -27.70 4.89 -22.66
CA PRO A 858 -26.38 5.18 -23.23
C PRO A 858 -25.41 5.87 -22.27
N GLU A 859 -25.89 6.81 -21.44
CA GLU A 859 -25.07 7.51 -20.43
C GLU A 859 -24.70 6.61 -19.24
N GLN A 860 -25.65 5.82 -18.73
CA GLN A 860 -25.41 4.83 -17.67
C GLN A 860 -24.41 3.75 -18.15
N ARG A 861 -24.53 3.30 -19.40
CA ARG A 861 -23.64 2.33 -20.06
C ARG A 861 -22.21 2.85 -20.13
N ASP A 862 -21.98 4.04 -20.69
CA ASP A 862 -20.61 4.58 -20.75
C ASP A 862 -20.09 4.96 -19.34
N ARG A 863 -20.94 5.36 -18.37
CA ARG A 863 -20.53 5.46 -16.95
C ARG A 863 -20.02 4.13 -16.40
N LEU A 864 -20.76 3.03 -16.60
CA LEU A 864 -20.41 1.68 -16.16
C LEU A 864 -19.10 1.17 -16.79
N ILE A 865 -18.92 1.43 -18.08
CA ILE A 865 -17.77 0.95 -18.86
C ILE A 865 -16.52 1.78 -18.53
N LEU A 866 -16.60 3.11 -18.60
CA LEU A 866 -15.43 3.97 -18.59
C LEU A 866 -14.85 4.19 -17.18
N ASN A 867 -15.66 4.08 -16.13
CA ASN A 867 -15.25 4.36 -14.75
C ASN A 867 -15.08 3.09 -13.90
N ARG A 868 -14.41 2.05 -14.43
CA ARG A 868 -14.14 0.77 -13.71
C ARG A 868 -12.86 0.73 -12.88
N THR A 869 -12.06 1.81 -12.88
CA THR A 869 -10.73 1.82 -12.27
C THR A 869 -10.49 3.08 -11.42
N VAL A 870 -9.48 3.02 -10.55
CA VAL A 870 -9.08 4.11 -9.66
C VAL A 870 -7.57 4.37 -9.77
N ASN A 871 -7.20 5.63 -9.99
CA ASN A 871 -5.80 6.07 -10.05
C ASN A 871 -5.43 6.87 -8.80
N ILE A 872 -4.71 6.23 -7.88
CA ILE A 872 -4.31 6.83 -6.60
C ILE A 872 -3.04 7.71 -6.77
N GLN A 873 -2.23 7.45 -7.81
CA GLN A 873 -0.87 7.99 -7.92
C GLN A 873 -0.68 8.99 -9.08
N GLY A 874 -1.49 8.89 -10.14
CA GLY A 874 -1.38 9.66 -11.37
C GLY A 874 -0.42 9.06 -12.40
N GLY A 875 -0.55 9.49 -13.65
CA GLY A 875 0.15 8.97 -14.83
C GLY A 875 -0.55 7.76 -15.47
N LYS A 876 -0.46 7.64 -16.80
CA LYS A 876 -0.99 6.47 -17.54
C LYS A 876 -0.40 5.17 -16.94
N ASN A 877 -1.13 4.06 -17.07
CA ASN A 877 -0.77 2.75 -16.50
C ASN A 877 -0.73 2.64 -14.95
N ASN A 878 -1.04 3.69 -14.18
CA ASN A 878 -0.99 3.62 -12.70
C ASN A 878 -2.28 3.20 -12.00
N ASN A 879 -3.32 2.85 -12.76
CA ASN A 879 -4.65 2.48 -12.27
C ASN A 879 -4.67 1.16 -11.48
N LEU A 880 -5.81 0.89 -10.86
CA LEU A 880 -6.18 -0.32 -10.10
C LEU A 880 -7.68 -0.59 -10.29
N ALA A 881 -8.12 -1.82 -10.11
CA ALA A 881 -9.55 -2.13 -9.98
C ALA A 881 -10.11 -1.56 -8.67
N LEU A 882 -11.39 -1.18 -8.67
CA LEU A 882 -12.02 -0.49 -7.54
C LEU A 882 -12.08 -1.35 -6.28
N ASP A 883 -12.34 -2.65 -6.41
CA ASP A 883 -12.38 -3.61 -5.32
C ASP A 883 -10.99 -3.97 -4.75
N GLU A 884 -9.91 -3.95 -5.56
CA GLU A 884 -8.54 -4.05 -5.01
C GLU A 884 -8.22 -2.86 -4.10
N TYR A 885 -8.73 -1.67 -4.41
CA TYR A 885 -8.55 -0.51 -3.53
C TYR A 885 -9.33 -0.63 -2.22
N VAL A 886 -10.55 -1.21 -2.25
CA VAL A 886 -11.28 -1.49 -1.00
C VAL A 886 -10.57 -2.55 -0.15
N GLU A 887 -10.05 -3.65 -0.73
CA GLU A 887 -9.26 -4.63 0.05
C GLU A 887 -7.94 -4.02 0.58
N MET A 888 -7.32 -3.08 -0.14
CA MET A 888 -6.20 -2.32 0.40
C MET A 888 -6.58 -1.52 1.66
N LEU A 889 -7.73 -0.84 1.65
CA LEU A 889 -8.27 -0.13 2.82
C LEU A 889 -8.73 -1.09 3.93
N ASN A 890 -9.28 -2.25 3.59
CA ASN A 890 -9.67 -3.28 4.55
C ASN A 890 -8.45 -3.83 5.29
N ARG A 891 -7.34 -4.12 4.60
CA ARG A 891 -6.07 -4.47 5.25
C ARG A 891 -5.57 -3.35 6.16
N ASP A 892 -5.41 -2.14 5.63
CA ASP A 892 -4.73 -1.06 6.36
C ASP A 892 -5.55 -0.60 7.58
N SER A 893 -6.90 -0.65 7.50
CA SER A 893 -7.79 -0.46 8.65
C SER A 893 -7.71 -1.61 9.68
N LYS A 894 -7.63 -2.88 9.25
CA LYS A 894 -7.48 -4.05 10.15
C LYS A 894 -6.22 -3.94 11.02
N ASP A 895 -5.10 -3.49 10.44
CA ASP A 895 -3.85 -3.27 11.17
C ASP A 895 -3.96 -2.14 12.21
N ILE A 896 -4.57 -1.01 11.85
CA ILE A 896 -4.70 0.15 12.75
C ILE A 896 -5.68 -0.12 13.89
N VAL A 897 -6.82 -0.78 13.61
CA VAL A 897 -7.78 -1.12 14.67
C VAL A 897 -7.40 -2.37 15.48
N THR A 898 -6.16 -2.85 15.41
CA THR A 898 -5.64 -3.91 16.31
C THR A 898 -5.76 -3.55 17.79
N GLY A 899 -5.71 -2.26 18.13
CA GLY A 899 -5.91 -1.77 19.51
C GLY A 899 -7.36 -1.81 20.01
N HIS A 900 -8.36 -1.95 19.12
CA HIS A 900 -9.79 -1.87 19.46
C HIS A 900 -10.44 -3.25 19.56
N GLN A 901 -11.19 -3.45 20.66
CA GLN A 901 -11.76 -4.75 21.07
C GLN A 901 -13.30 -4.78 21.13
N THR A 902 -13.98 -3.64 20.97
CA THR A 902 -15.43 -3.59 20.78
C THR A 902 -15.78 -3.15 19.37
N LYS A 903 -16.93 -3.61 18.89
CA LYS A 903 -17.45 -3.36 17.54
C LYS A 903 -17.72 -1.87 17.33
N GLU A 904 -18.29 -1.23 18.35
CA GLU A 904 -18.69 0.17 18.39
C GLU A 904 -17.44 1.08 18.33
N SER A 905 -16.37 0.70 19.03
CA SER A 905 -15.08 1.38 18.97
C SER A 905 -14.44 1.23 17.58
N ILE A 906 -14.48 0.03 16.99
CA ILE A 906 -13.96 -0.21 15.63
C ILE A 906 -14.70 0.64 14.58
N ILE A 907 -16.04 0.67 14.63
CA ILE A 907 -16.87 1.51 13.76
C ILE A 907 -16.50 3.00 13.93
N ALA A 908 -16.51 3.51 15.16
CA ALA A 908 -16.21 4.93 15.42
C ALA A 908 -14.81 5.34 14.94
N HIS A 909 -13.78 4.52 15.19
CA HIS A 909 -12.41 4.85 14.75
C HIS A 909 -12.19 4.64 13.24
N SER A 910 -13.00 3.84 12.55
CA SER A 910 -12.89 3.65 11.10
C SER A 910 -13.13 4.95 10.31
N LYS A 911 -14.09 5.78 10.75
CA LYS A 911 -14.37 7.10 10.16
C LYS A 911 -13.30 8.14 10.48
N GLN A 912 -12.60 7.98 11.60
CA GLN A 912 -11.49 8.86 11.99
C GLN A 912 -10.22 8.60 11.17
N TYR A 913 -10.06 7.40 10.61
CA TYR A 913 -8.84 6.99 9.91
C TYR A 913 -8.52 7.81 8.65
N PRO A 914 -9.45 8.11 7.72
CA PRO A 914 -9.14 8.92 6.53
C PRO A 914 -8.59 10.32 6.85
N HIS A 915 -9.10 10.98 7.89
CA HIS A 915 -8.55 12.25 8.38
C HIS A 915 -7.12 12.08 8.89
N LEU A 916 -6.81 10.99 9.61
CA LEU A 916 -5.45 10.68 10.05
C LEU A 916 -4.50 10.43 8.86
N ILE A 917 -4.90 9.67 7.83
CA ILE A 917 -4.09 9.47 6.62
C ILE A 917 -3.78 10.81 5.94
N ASN A 918 -4.82 11.62 5.72
CA ASN A 918 -4.68 12.88 5.00
C ASN A 918 -3.85 13.88 5.81
N TYR A 919 -3.99 13.90 7.13
CA TYR A 919 -3.16 14.70 8.01
C TYR A 919 -1.68 14.24 8.01
N ILE A 920 -1.39 12.92 7.99
CA ILE A 920 -0.01 12.43 7.82
C ILE A 920 0.59 12.88 6.49
N LYS A 921 -0.15 12.78 5.38
CA LYS A 921 0.32 13.29 4.07
C LYS A 921 0.63 14.78 4.13
N HIS A 922 -0.22 15.57 4.80
CA HIS A 922 0.01 17.01 5.01
C HIS A 922 1.29 17.26 5.83
N PHE A 923 1.45 16.56 6.96
CA PHE A 923 2.61 16.69 7.83
C PHE A 923 3.92 16.28 7.14
N ASP A 924 3.90 15.20 6.34
CA ASP A 924 5.01 14.75 5.51
C ASP A 924 5.41 15.83 4.48
N ILE A 925 4.44 16.51 3.87
CA ILE A 925 4.67 17.59 2.90
C ILE A 925 5.31 18.80 3.58
N ILE A 926 4.67 19.37 4.62
CA ILE A 926 5.18 20.60 5.27
C ILE A 926 6.51 20.38 6.00
N SER A 927 6.87 19.13 6.32
CA SER A 927 8.11 18.77 7.02
C SER A 927 9.14 18.06 6.12
N GLU A 928 8.96 18.09 4.79
CA GLU A 928 9.83 17.47 3.77
C GLU A 928 10.17 15.98 4.00
N ILE A 929 9.27 15.21 4.62
CA ILE A 929 9.50 13.80 4.97
C ILE A 929 9.40 12.93 3.72
N ARG A 930 10.56 12.68 3.10
CA ARG A 930 10.66 11.79 1.94
C ARG A 930 10.46 10.34 2.35
N GLN A 931 9.36 9.73 1.89
CA GLN A 931 9.10 8.31 2.08
C GLN A 931 10.26 7.45 1.56
N ARG A 932 10.85 6.63 2.44
CA ARG A 932 11.85 5.64 2.05
C ARG A 932 11.15 4.51 1.28
N LYS A 933 11.31 4.49 -0.05
CA LYS A 933 10.94 3.31 -0.86
C LYS A 933 11.63 2.09 -0.27
N GLY A 934 10.87 1.02 0.00
CA GLY A 934 11.40 -0.21 0.60
C GLY A 934 12.46 -0.88 -0.28
N PHE A 935 13.34 -1.68 0.32
CA PHE A 935 14.37 -2.45 -0.38
C PHE A 935 13.77 -3.64 -1.16
N HIS A 936 12.93 -3.33 -2.14
CA HIS A 936 12.53 -4.26 -3.17
C HIS A 936 13.67 -4.35 -4.21
N LYS A 937 14.58 -5.33 -4.04
CA LYS A 937 15.35 -5.79 -5.19
C LYS A 937 14.35 -6.23 -6.25
N LEU A 938 14.46 -5.70 -7.47
CA LEU A 938 13.70 -6.20 -8.61
C LEU A 938 13.93 -7.72 -8.70
N PRO A 939 12.87 -8.55 -8.75
CA PRO A 939 13.05 -9.96 -9.07
C PRO A 939 13.71 -10.06 -10.45
N GLN A 940 14.54 -11.06 -10.68
CA GLN A 940 15.17 -11.28 -11.99
C GLN A 940 14.16 -11.90 -12.98
N TYR A 941 13.03 -11.22 -13.20
CA TYR A 941 11.90 -11.69 -13.98
C TYR A 941 12.32 -12.18 -15.37
N LYS A 942 13.19 -11.41 -16.06
CA LYS A 942 13.79 -11.82 -17.34
C LYS A 942 14.60 -13.12 -17.23
N ALA A 943 15.34 -13.33 -16.14
CA ALA A 943 16.09 -14.58 -15.94
C ALA A 943 15.15 -15.77 -15.67
N ASP A 944 14.06 -15.57 -14.93
CA ASP A 944 13.03 -16.59 -14.72
C ASP A 944 12.30 -16.92 -16.04
N VAL A 945 11.96 -15.92 -16.86
CA VAL A 945 11.39 -16.07 -18.21
C VAL A 945 12.34 -16.84 -19.12
N MET A 946 13.59 -16.40 -19.26
CA MET A 946 14.59 -17.06 -20.11
C MET A 946 14.90 -18.49 -19.63
N LYS A 947 14.85 -18.74 -18.31
CA LYS A 947 14.99 -20.08 -17.74
C LYS A 947 13.82 -20.99 -18.11
N VAL A 948 12.57 -20.52 -18.03
CA VAL A 948 11.39 -21.25 -18.52
C VAL A 948 11.45 -21.45 -20.03
N ALA A 949 11.94 -20.47 -20.78
CA ALA A 949 12.01 -20.54 -22.23
C ALA A 949 13.02 -21.60 -22.72
N LYS A 950 14.23 -21.64 -22.15
CA LYS A 950 15.24 -22.67 -22.47
C LYS A 950 14.76 -24.08 -22.11
N GLU A 951 14.05 -24.22 -20.99
CA GLU A 951 13.41 -25.46 -20.55
C GLU A 951 12.29 -25.93 -21.51
N LEU A 952 11.43 -25.02 -22.00
CA LEU A 952 10.39 -25.32 -23.00
C LEU A 952 10.98 -25.73 -24.37
N ILE A 953 12.12 -25.16 -24.76
CA ILE A 953 12.85 -25.55 -25.98
C ILE A 953 13.45 -26.95 -25.82
N GLU A 954 14.11 -27.24 -24.68
CA GLU A 954 14.73 -28.55 -24.44
C GLU A 954 13.72 -29.71 -24.52
N ILE A 955 12.51 -29.51 -23.97
CA ILE A 955 11.42 -30.51 -24.03
C ILE A 955 10.63 -30.47 -25.35
N ARG A 956 11.01 -29.61 -26.31
CA ARG A 956 10.37 -29.41 -27.62
C ARG A 956 8.87 -29.11 -27.50
N ALA A 957 8.51 -28.18 -26.62
CA ALA A 957 7.12 -27.87 -26.30
C ALA A 957 6.28 -27.39 -27.50
N PHE A 958 6.92 -26.73 -28.48
CA PHE A 958 6.29 -26.15 -29.68
C PHE A 958 6.55 -26.94 -30.98
N GLU A 959 6.99 -28.20 -30.84
CA GLU A 959 7.07 -29.20 -31.92
C GLU A 959 6.07 -30.32 -31.62
N HIS A 960 5.16 -30.64 -32.56
CA HIS A 960 4.21 -31.73 -32.38
C HIS A 960 4.93 -33.10 -32.43
N THR A 961 5.00 -33.77 -31.28
CA THR A 961 5.65 -35.08 -31.10
C THR A 961 4.59 -36.14 -30.80
N PRO A 962 4.27 -37.04 -31.75
CA PRO A 962 3.17 -37.97 -31.59
C PRO A 962 3.21 -38.82 -30.32
N LYS A 963 2.06 -38.96 -29.65
CA LYS A 963 1.84 -39.82 -28.47
C LYS A 963 2.56 -39.38 -27.18
N ARG A 964 3.09 -38.15 -27.07
CA ARG A 964 3.49 -37.57 -25.77
C ARG A 964 2.27 -37.50 -24.84
N LYS A 965 2.41 -37.99 -23.60
CA LYS A 965 1.32 -38.06 -22.61
C LYS A 965 1.82 -37.72 -21.22
N PHE A 966 0.95 -37.12 -20.42
CA PHE A 966 1.20 -36.87 -19.00
C PHE A 966 0.90 -38.12 -18.16
N VAL A 967 1.60 -38.23 -17.03
CA VAL A 967 1.29 -39.15 -15.93
C VAL A 967 0.03 -38.66 -15.20
N CYS A 968 -0.09 -37.34 -15.01
CA CYS A 968 -1.29 -36.72 -14.46
C CYS A 968 -2.46 -36.75 -15.47
N LYS A 969 -3.64 -37.22 -15.00
CA LYS A 969 -4.88 -37.28 -15.78
C LYS A 969 -5.89 -36.18 -15.42
N GLU A 970 -5.50 -35.24 -14.56
CA GLU A 970 -6.36 -34.13 -14.09
C GLU A 970 -6.22 -32.88 -14.98
N LEU A 971 -5.12 -32.78 -15.72
CA LEU A 971 -4.83 -31.66 -16.62
C LEU A 971 -5.70 -31.71 -17.88
N SER A 972 -6.21 -30.56 -18.30
CA SER A 972 -6.81 -30.40 -19.62
C SER A 972 -5.73 -30.40 -20.70
N THR A 973 -5.92 -31.22 -21.73
CA THR A 973 -4.98 -31.39 -22.87
C THR A 973 -5.66 -31.03 -24.20
N GLU A 974 -6.56 -30.05 -24.15
CA GLU A 974 -7.41 -29.62 -25.25
C GLU A 974 -7.04 -28.19 -25.66
N ARG A 975 -6.82 -27.94 -26.97
CA ARG A 975 -6.19 -26.70 -27.47
C ARG A 975 -7.15 -25.52 -27.54
N ASN A 976 -8.40 -25.77 -27.92
CA ASN A 976 -9.44 -24.75 -27.84
C ASN A 976 -10.11 -24.81 -26.45
N PRO A 977 -9.88 -23.83 -25.55
CA PRO A 977 -10.49 -23.84 -24.21
C PRO A 977 -12.02 -23.68 -24.22
N PHE A 978 -12.60 -23.32 -25.37
CA PHE A 978 -14.03 -23.07 -25.55
C PHE A 978 -14.81 -24.26 -26.14
N ILE A 979 -14.14 -25.34 -26.58
CA ILE A 979 -14.82 -26.52 -27.12
C ILE A 979 -15.73 -27.16 -26.05
N ASN A 980 -16.93 -27.60 -26.43
CA ASN A 980 -17.97 -28.06 -25.49
C ASN A 980 -18.40 -27.01 -24.41
N SER A 981 -18.05 -25.72 -24.51
CA SER A 981 -18.39 -24.72 -23.46
C SER A 981 -19.84 -24.25 -23.47
N TYR A 982 -20.55 -24.47 -24.59
CA TYR A 982 -21.97 -24.18 -24.79
C TYR A 982 -22.92 -24.88 -23.80
N ARG A 983 -22.46 -25.95 -23.14
CA ARG A 983 -23.29 -26.89 -22.37
C ARG A 983 -24.02 -26.21 -21.21
N GLY A 984 -25.36 -26.26 -21.24
CA GLY A 984 -26.24 -25.56 -20.30
C GLY A 984 -26.14 -24.03 -20.29
N LEU A 985 -25.39 -23.41 -21.21
CA LEU A 985 -25.12 -21.98 -21.20
C LEU A 985 -26.35 -21.15 -21.62
N SER A 986 -27.13 -21.65 -22.57
CA SER A 986 -28.47 -21.14 -22.93
C SER A 986 -29.40 -21.08 -21.71
N THR A 987 -29.48 -22.17 -20.95
CA THR A 987 -30.25 -22.26 -19.69
C THR A 987 -29.72 -21.28 -18.64
N MET A 988 -28.40 -21.15 -18.48
CA MET A 988 -27.80 -20.20 -17.54
C MET A 988 -28.07 -18.73 -17.93
N LYS A 989 -28.05 -18.40 -19.23
CA LYS A 989 -28.45 -17.09 -19.76
C LYS A 989 -29.93 -16.80 -19.48
N ASN A 990 -30.84 -17.68 -19.91
CA ASN A 990 -32.29 -17.50 -19.69
C ASN A 990 -32.66 -17.33 -18.20
N ARG A 991 -31.93 -18.01 -17.32
CA ARG A 991 -32.15 -17.94 -15.87
C ARG A 991 -31.61 -16.66 -15.23
N HIS A 992 -30.64 -15.99 -15.83
CA HIS A 992 -29.83 -14.96 -15.16
C HIS A 992 -29.51 -13.70 -15.99
N LYS A 993 -30.01 -13.57 -17.22
CA LYS A 993 -30.11 -12.27 -17.93
C LYS A 993 -31.07 -11.38 -17.12
N PRO A 994 -30.63 -10.22 -16.59
CA PRO A 994 -31.56 -9.27 -15.96
C PRO A 994 -32.55 -8.72 -17.00
N LYS A 995 -33.79 -8.44 -16.57
CA LYS A 995 -34.75 -7.63 -17.36
C LYS A 995 -34.68 -6.13 -17.01
N GLU A 996 -34.20 -5.81 -15.81
CA GLU A 996 -34.03 -4.45 -15.29
C GLU A 996 -32.69 -4.35 -14.56
N PRO A 997 -32.05 -3.17 -14.47
CA PRO A 997 -30.80 -2.98 -13.71
C PRO A 997 -30.87 -3.34 -12.22
N PHE A 998 -32.07 -3.28 -11.64
CA PHE A 998 -32.29 -3.34 -10.18
C PHE A 998 -32.66 -4.71 -9.65
N SER A 999 -33.01 -5.66 -10.52
CA SER A 999 -33.46 -6.97 -10.08
C SER A 999 -32.83 -8.10 -10.87
N ARG A 1000 -32.07 -8.92 -10.16
CA ARG A 1000 -31.87 -10.30 -10.59
C ARG A 1000 -33.21 -11.02 -10.43
N LEU A 1001 -33.89 -11.28 -11.53
CA LEU A 1001 -34.99 -12.24 -11.60
C LEU A 1001 -34.47 -13.68 -11.38
N ARG A 1002 -34.07 -13.98 -10.13
CA ARG A 1002 -34.44 -15.27 -9.56
C ARG A 1002 -35.96 -15.26 -9.48
N ASP A 1003 -36.57 -15.89 -10.48
CA ASP A 1003 -37.91 -16.49 -10.37
C ASP A 1003 -38.06 -17.09 -8.96
N LYS A 1004 -39.07 -16.62 -8.22
CA LYS A 1004 -39.08 -16.64 -6.74
C LYS A 1004 -39.24 -18.05 -6.14
N HIS A 1005 -39.31 -19.10 -6.98
CA HIS A 1005 -39.70 -20.47 -6.59
C HIS A 1005 -38.81 -21.60 -7.19
N GLN A 1006 -37.57 -21.30 -7.58
CA GLN A 1006 -36.61 -22.28 -8.14
C GLN A 1006 -35.71 -23.00 -7.13
#